data_AF-A0A450UCK4-F1
#
_entry.id   AF-A0A450UCK4-F1
#
_cell.length_a   1.000
_cell.length_b   1.000
_cell.length_c   1.000
_cell.angle_alpha   90.00
_cell.angle_beta   90.00
_cell.angle_gamma   90.00
#
_symmetry.space_group_name_H-M   'P 1'
#
loop_
_entity.id
_entity.type
_entity.pdbx_description
1 polymer ?
#
loop_
_entity_poly.entity_id
_entity_poly.type
_entity_poly.pdbx_seq_one_letter_code
_entity_poly.pdbx_strand_id
1 'polypeptide(L)'
;MITGTLHPHLREYFQGSVIPPWLRDFHDGPETALHDLLRGAAPLGHLSGSEPDELLLNWLRGFGPESPYARMLDSALVHWIDRHWGEPLLPGAHGNATLTAQAWVWALDTLAASPAMGPGGSAPPREYPLFRAAALLRERVRHDRHFLDAMTEGRARDPQGRAWVAMAMHQRDRQLLEEWWRLVSLPPDQPWYRGQHGLTGLGRLPPKDPARAGGFNKELAEGLGRLGEALWRRAEEGWLPEDVAYEEFSSLAHLAMAGSAFSDRWRGYWRHLVRRRKDEGFVAWLPIPPSELQKSVRGTGQWSEPDPAWADRAKALARDMRQPARATLEQADKLLAEQRHYADLTGDTHFLVRTACHFSGGVRAANPEQALAWAKMARATDPWNAYSWTNEAAALVALGKDTQALARYSEAILRFPNDAVARTGREGVLRALQQQGRTAGIKQAFPTPGETTRFDDPIRTEIGQNTASLSENQEGQTTTGYLSVASTEEPYVVMNREEITLLTTDAYLLRGWARRGGEDDPLLGTGVHRENARRLLEKLSTQSDRDPLAAGESGMLSLATGDRQRALDLLRAAVKRFPGSPRVRYALARAEREEAIAAADSSAMTTRQWKKLVRLDRHLLPLEWLGPLLLAARLSHSDGELQKNLGRLAVWLSPKFTRAGDKDGSGLPFYTWWGSTVYAFLFGAATVQDPSDPPDMQEIRGRLQGNYRELVTKEEELVYRHARR
;
A
#
# COMPACT_ATOMS: atom_id res chain seq x y z
N MET A 1 -30.47 -24.84 17.09
CA MET A 1 -31.35 -25.81 16.40
C MET A 1 -30.69 -26.11 15.07
N ILE A 2 -30.11 -27.31 14.96
CA ILE A 2 -29.41 -27.81 13.76
C ILE A 2 -30.48 -28.39 12.80
N THR A 3 -30.09 -28.56 11.52
CA THR A 3 -30.66 -29.46 10.50
C THR A 3 -31.68 -28.89 9.51
N GLY A 4 -31.24 -27.97 8.66
CA GLY A 4 -31.54 -28.10 7.24
C GLY A 4 -30.27 -28.62 6.58
N THR A 5 -30.20 -29.92 6.27
CA THR A 5 -29.06 -30.47 5.53
C THR A 5 -29.10 -29.95 4.09
N LEU A 6 -27.95 -29.66 3.48
CA LEU A 6 -27.88 -29.24 2.08
C LEU A 6 -28.30 -30.39 1.14
N HIS A 7 -28.14 -31.64 1.57
CA HIS A 7 -28.39 -32.84 0.77
C HIS A 7 -29.83 -33.00 0.23
N PRO A 8 -30.91 -32.84 1.01
CA PRO A 8 -32.28 -32.80 0.49
C PRO A 8 -32.47 -31.72 -0.59
N HIS A 9 -31.93 -30.52 -0.36
CA HIS A 9 -31.98 -29.42 -1.33
C HIS A 9 -31.21 -29.73 -2.61
N LEU A 10 -30.04 -30.39 -2.53
CA LEU A 10 -29.30 -30.81 -3.72
C LEU A 10 -30.10 -31.85 -4.53
N ARG A 11 -30.71 -32.84 -3.87
CA ARG A 11 -31.54 -33.84 -4.55
C ARG A 11 -32.76 -33.21 -5.22
N GLU A 12 -33.41 -32.28 -4.53
CA GLU A 12 -34.58 -31.56 -5.05
C GLU A 12 -34.21 -30.61 -6.19
N TYR A 13 -33.07 -29.91 -6.11
CA TYR A 13 -32.66 -28.92 -7.11
C TYR A 13 -32.19 -29.59 -8.41
N PHE A 14 -31.52 -30.74 -8.32
CA PHE A 14 -30.99 -31.42 -9.50
C PHE A 14 -31.93 -32.48 -10.10
N GLN A 15 -33.03 -32.88 -9.44
CA GLN A 15 -34.12 -33.76 -9.96
C GLN A 15 -33.67 -34.87 -10.94
N GLY A 16 -32.69 -35.70 -10.55
CA GLY A 16 -32.21 -36.81 -11.39
C GLY A 16 -31.04 -36.47 -12.33
N SER A 17 -30.56 -35.22 -12.31
CA SER A 17 -29.32 -34.78 -12.95
C SER A 17 -28.10 -35.02 -12.06
N VAL A 18 -26.91 -34.96 -12.65
CA VAL A 18 -25.64 -35.14 -11.93
C VAL A 18 -25.39 -33.94 -11.00
N ILE A 19 -25.26 -34.19 -9.70
CA ILE A 19 -24.83 -33.18 -8.74
C ILE A 19 -23.32 -32.92 -8.93
N PRO A 20 -22.89 -31.66 -9.14
CA PRO A 20 -21.48 -31.31 -9.26
C PRO A 20 -20.64 -31.88 -8.10
N PRO A 21 -19.48 -32.51 -8.37
CA PRO A 21 -18.61 -33.08 -7.32
C PRO A 21 -18.32 -32.09 -6.19
N TRP A 22 -17.94 -30.86 -6.54
CA TRP A 22 -17.65 -29.82 -5.56
C TRP A 22 -18.82 -29.52 -4.61
N LEU A 23 -20.09 -29.56 -5.06
CA LEU A 23 -21.23 -29.32 -4.16
C LEU A 23 -21.42 -30.45 -3.13
N ARG A 24 -20.97 -31.67 -3.44
CA ARG A 24 -20.92 -32.78 -2.48
C ARG A 24 -19.77 -32.57 -1.50
N ASP A 25 -18.59 -32.25 -2.00
CA ASP A 25 -17.42 -31.96 -1.15
C ASP A 25 -17.70 -30.77 -0.21
N PHE A 26 -18.39 -29.74 -0.70
CA PHE A 26 -18.82 -28.59 0.09
C PHE A 26 -19.91 -28.95 1.11
N HIS A 27 -20.78 -29.92 0.82
CA HIS A 27 -21.73 -30.43 1.81
C HIS A 27 -21.01 -31.13 2.97
N ASP A 28 -20.02 -31.95 2.65
CA ASP A 28 -19.32 -32.82 3.60
C ASP A 28 -18.23 -32.06 4.40
N GLY A 29 -17.55 -31.11 3.75
CA GLY A 29 -16.43 -30.33 4.30
C GLY A 29 -16.36 -28.92 3.73
N PRO A 30 -17.25 -27.99 4.14
CA PRO A 30 -17.40 -26.68 3.49
C PRO A 30 -16.15 -25.80 3.58
N GLU A 31 -15.38 -25.87 4.68
CA GLU A 31 -14.15 -25.08 4.84
C GLU A 31 -13.04 -25.54 3.88
N THR A 32 -12.78 -26.85 3.82
CA THR A 32 -11.78 -27.43 2.92
C THR A 32 -12.17 -27.21 1.46
N ALA A 33 -13.43 -27.48 1.11
CA ALA A 33 -13.93 -27.29 -0.25
C ALA A 33 -13.89 -25.83 -0.70
N LEU A 34 -14.20 -24.88 0.19
CA LEU A 34 -14.05 -23.45 -0.08
C LEU A 34 -12.57 -23.06 -0.25
N HIS A 35 -11.71 -23.53 0.65
CA HIS A 35 -10.27 -23.25 0.60
C HIS A 35 -9.63 -23.76 -0.69
N ASP A 36 -9.99 -24.97 -1.13
CA ASP A 36 -9.50 -25.55 -2.38
C ASP A 36 -10.04 -24.81 -3.61
N LEU A 37 -11.31 -24.39 -3.56
CA LEU A 37 -11.92 -23.60 -4.65
C LEU A 37 -11.22 -22.24 -4.81
N LEU A 38 -11.03 -21.51 -3.72
CA LEU A 38 -10.37 -20.20 -3.72
C LEU A 38 -8.89 -20.26 -4.10
N ARG A 39 -8.27 -21.44 -4.15
CA ARG A 39 -6.90 -21.62 -4.65
C ARG A 39 -6.85 -22.17 -6.07
N GLY A 40 -8.00 -22.41 -6.71
CA GLY A 40 -8.08 -23.07 -8.01
C GLY A 40 -7.68 -24.55 -7.98
N ALA A 41 -7.71 -25.19 -6.81
CA ALA A 41 -7.36 -26.61 -6.63
C ALA A 41 -8.58 -27.55 -6.58
N ALA A 42 -9.80 -26.99 -6.59
CA ALA A 42 -11.04 -27.77 -6.52
C ALA A 42 -11.31 -28.58 -7.80
N PRO A 43 -11.80 -29.84 -7.69
CA PRO A 43 -12.19 -30.64 -8.85
C PRO A 43 -13.54 -30.17 -9.40
N LEU A 44 -13.51 -29.23 -10.35
CA LEU A 44 -14.71 -28.61 -10.92
C LEU A 44 -15.26 -29.32 -12.18
N GLY A 45 -14.46 -30.16 -12.84
CA GLY A 45 -14.87 -30.85 -14.06
C GLY A 45 -15.29 -29.85 -15.15
N HIS A 46 -16.51 -30.00 -15.70
CA HIS A 46 -17.06 -29.07 -16.70
C HIS A 46 -17.25 -27.63 -16.21
N LEU A 47 -17.20 -27.37 -14.90
CA LEU A 47 -17.31 -26.03 -14.32
C LEU A 47 -15.97 -25.30 -14.21
N SER A 48 -14.86 -25.90 -14.66
CA SER A 48 -13.51 -25.31 -14.55
C SER A 48 -13.31 -24.04 -15.40
N GLY A 49 -14.27 -23.68 -16.26
CA GLY A 49 -14.23 -22.45 -17.05
C GLY A 49 -14.80 -21.21 -16.36
N SER A 50 -15.32 -21.34 -15.14
CA SER A 50 -15.88 -20.23 -14.35
C SER A 50 -14.94 -19.84 -13.21
N GLU A 51 -14.91 -18.55 -12.89
CA GLU A 51 -14.17 -18.06 -11.74
C GLU A 51 -14.81 -18.52 -10.42
N PRO A 52 -14.00 -18.79 -9.36
CA PRO A 52 -14.49 -19.23 -8.06
C PRO A 52 -15.63 -18.41 -7.46
N ASP A 53 -15.53 -17.07 -7.48
CA ASP A 53 -16.54 -16.18 -6.93
C ASP A 53 -17.86 -16.23 -7.73
N GLU A 54 -17.78 -16.31 -9.06
CA GLU A 54 -18.95 -16.47 -9.92
C GLU A 54 -19.70 -17.77 -9.59
N LEU A 55 -18.99 -18.88 -9.40
CA LEU A 55 -19.59 -20.15 -9.02
C LEU A 55 -20.30 -20.05 -7.68
N LEU A 56 -19.62 -19.49 -6.66
CA LEU A 56 -20.19 -19.31 -5.32
C LEU A 56 -21.48 -18.47 -5.35
N LEU A 57 -21.48 -17.39 -6.14
CA LEU A 57 -22.60 -16.49 -6.33
C LEU A 57 -23.72 -17.10 -7.17
N ASN A 58 -23.40 -17.91 -8.19
CA ASN A 58 -24.39 -18.61 -9.01
C ASN A 58 -25.18 -19.62 -8.18
N TRP A 59 -24.52 -20.40 -7.33
CA TRP A 59 -25.21 -21.30 -6.41
C TRP A 59 -26.00 -20.53 -5.34
N LEU A 60 -25.46 -19.43 -4.82
CA LEU A 60 -26.20 -18.58 -3.88
C LEU A 60 -27.49 -18.04 -4.51
N ARG A 61 -27.43 -17.58 -5.76
CA ARG A 61 -28.60 -17.14 -6.53
C ARG A 61 -29.57 -18.28 -6.83
N GLY A 62 -29.05 -19.45 -7.19
CA GLY A 62 -29.85 -20.63 -7.54
C GLY A 62 -30.62 -21.23 -6.36
N PHE A 63 -29.95 -21.44 -5.23
CA PHE A 63 -30.59 -21.98 -4.02
C PHE A 63 -31.36 -20.93 -3.21
N GLY A 64 -31.01 -19.66 -3.38
CA GLY A 64 -31.62 -18.54 -2.67
C GLY A 64 -30.89 -18.15 -1.37
N PRO A 65 -31.14 -16.92 -0.88
CA PRO A 65 -30.40 -16.30 0.23
C PRO A 65 -30.66 -16.95 1.60
N GLU A 66 -31.80 -17.62 1.78
CA GLU A 66 -32.18 -18.30 3.03
C GLU A 66 -31.88 -19.81 3.01
N SER A 67 -31.21 -20.28 1.95
CA SER A 67 -30.92 -21.71 1.79
C SER A 67 -29.90 -22.24 2.80
N PRO A 68 -29.87 -23.57 3.04
CA PRO A 68 -28.77 -24.20 3.76
C PRO A 68 -27.39 -23.88 3.16
N TYR A 69 -27.30 -23.77 1.83
CA TYR A 69 -26.09 -23.39 1.12
C TYR A 69 -25.59 -22.01 1.56
N ALA A 70 -26.46 -21.00 1.59
CA ALA A 70 -26.09 -19.65 2.01
C ALA A 70 -25.52 -19.62 3.44
N ARG A 71 -26.13 -20.36 4.38
CA ARG A 71 -25.65 -20.46 5.77
C ARG A 71 -24.31 -21.19 5.90
N MET A 72 -24.11 -22.24 5.10
CA MET A 72 -22.85 -22.99 5.05
C MET A 72 -21.73 -22.12 4.46
N LEU A 73 -22.01 -21.40 3.37
CA LEU A 73 -21.05 -20.48 2.74
C LEU A 73 -20.66 -19.32 3.65
N ASP A 74 -21.63 -18.68 4.32
CA ASP A 74 -21.34 -17.64 5.32
C ASP A 74 -20.44 -18.18 6.43
N SER A 75 -20.76 -19.36 6.96
CA SER A 75 -19.95 -19.98 8.02
C SER A 75 -18.55 -20.36 7.52
N ALA A 76 -18.42 -20.91 6.31
CA ALA A 76 -17.12 -21.26 5.74
C ALA A 76 -16.25 -20.01 5.51
N LEU A 77 -16.82 -18.93 4.98
CA LEU A 77 -16.11 -17.66 4.79
C LEU A 77 -15.70 -17.02 6.13
N VAL A 78 -16.55 -17.08 7.17
CA VAL A 78 -16.19 -16.64 8.52
C VAL A 78 -14.93 -17.36 9.00
N HIS A 79 -14.93 -18.70 8.98
CA HIS A 79 -13.77 -19.47 9.46
C HIS A 79 -12.53 -19.25 8.57
N TRP A 80 -12.71 -19.15 7.26
CA TRP A 80 -11.60 -18.93 6.33
C TRP A 80 -10.94 -17.57 6.55
N ILE A 81 -11.73 -16.49 6.67
CA ILE A 81 -11.21 -15.15 6.96
C ILE A 81 -10.52 -15.13 8.32
N ASP A 82 -11.14 -15.71 9.35
CA ASP A 82 -10.60 -15.75 10.70
C ASP A 82 -9.24 -16.45 10.76
N ARG A 83 -9.15 -17.61 10.12
CA ARG A 83 -7.97 -18.49 10.12
C ARG A 83 -6.79 -17.92 9.34
N HIS A 84 -7.06 -17.19 8.27
CA HIS A 84 -6.02 -16.74 7.35
C HIS A 84 -5.70 -15.25 7.47
N TRP A 85 -6.38 -14.52 8.36
CA TRP A 85 -6.03 -13.13 8.63
C TRP A 85 -4.66 -13.02 9.30
N GLY A 86 -3.79 -12.15 8.76
CA GLY A 86 -2.41 -12.00 9.23
C GLY A 86 -1.43 -13.02 8.64
N GLU A 87 -1.91 -14.04 7.93
CA GLU A 87 -1.06 -15.01 7.23
C GLU A 87 -0.75 -14.49 5.81
N PRO A 88 0.52 -14.13 5.50
CA PRO A 88 0.85 -13.52 4.22
C PRO A 88 0.83 -14.52 3.04
N LEU A 89 0.86 -15.82 3.34
CA LEU A 89 0.85 -16.89 2.35
C LEU A 89 -0.15 -17.97 2.78
N LEU A 90 -1.11 -18.29 1.90
CA LEU A 90 -2.07 -19.34 2.19
C LEU A 90 -1.39 -20.72 2.18
N PRO A 91 -1.77 -21.62 3.12
CA PRO A 91 -1.44 -23.03 3.02
C PRO A 91 -1.86 -23.60 1.67
N GLY A 92 -1.02 -24.44 1.06
CA GLY A 92 -1.30 -25.02 -0.26
C GLY A 92 -1.17 -24.02 -1.44
N ALA A 93 -0.81 -22.76 -1.21
CA ALA A 93 -0.44 -21.83 -2.28
C ALA A 93 1.01 -22.00 -2.75
N HIS A 94 1.73 -23.03 -2.27
CA HIS A 94 3.12 -23.33 -2.65
C HIS A 94 4.10 -22.15 -2.48
N GLY A 95 3.81 -21.24 -1.54
CA GLY A 95 4.58 -20.02 -1.31
C GLY A 95 4.27 -18.88 -2.28
N ASN A 96 3.21 -18.97 -3.08
CA ASN A 96 2.82 -17.98 -4.07
C ASN A 96 1.89 -16.90 -3.46
N ALA A 97 2.39 -15.67 -3.40
CA ALA A 97 1.64 -14.54 -2.88
C ALA A 97 0.56 -14.04 -3.86
N THR A 98 0.75 -14.17 -5.17
CA THR A 98 -0.27 -13.81 -6.16
C THR A 98 -1.48 -14.75 -6.06
N LEU A 99 -1.28 -16.06 -5.88
CA LEU A 99 -2.37 -17.00 -5.60
C LEU A 99 -3.07 -16.65 -4.28
N THR A 100 -2.31 -16.22 -3.27
CA THR A 100 -2.88 -15.77 -1.99
C THR A 100 -3.73 -14.51 -2.18
N ALA A 101 -3.22 -13.50 -2.88
CA ALA A 101 -3.94 -12.27 -3.19
C ALA A 101 -5.19 -12.56 -4.02
N GLN A 102 -5.10 -13.44 -5.01
CA GLN A 102 -6.24 -13.82 -5.87
C GLN A 102 -7.32 -14.58 -5.08
N ALA A 103 -6.93 -15.48 -4.18
CA ALA A 103 -7.86 -16.16 -3.29
C ALA A 103 -8.63 -15.17 -2.40
N TRP A 104 -7.94 -14.16 -1.85
CA TRP A 104 -8.58 -13.06 -1.13
C TRP A 104 -9.49 -12.23 -2.05
N VAL A 105 -9.09 -11.92 -3.28
CA VAL A 105 -9.95 -11.22 -4.25
C VAL A 105 -11.24 -12.00 -4.47
N TRP A 106 -11.20 -13.29 -4.79
CA TRP A 106 -12.39 -14.10 -5.02
C TRP A 106 -13.28 -14.21 -3.77
N ALA A 107 -12.70 -14.39 -2.58
CA ALA A 107 -13.47 -14.41 -1.33
C ALA A 107 -14.20 -13.08 -1.09
N LEU A 108 -13.52 -11.95 -1.34
CA LEU A 108 -14.05 -10.61 -1.12
C LEU A 108 -15.02 -10.16 -2.21
N ASP A 109 -14.81 -10.56 -3.46
CA ASP A 109 -15.77 -10.35 -4.56
C ASP A 109 -17.05 -11.15 -4.34
N THR A 110 -16.95 -12.37 -3.79
CA THR A 110 -18.12 -13.14 -3.33
C THR A 110 -18.93 -12.35 -2.28
N LEU A 111 -18.27 -11.74 -1.29
CA LEU A 111 -18.94 -10.89 -0.31
C LEU A 111 -19.53 -9.62 -0.94
N ALA A 112 -18.75 -8.94 -1.80
CA ALA A 112 -19.13 -7.69 -2.43
C ALA A 112 -20.33 -7.84 -3.38
N ALA A 113 -20.40 -8.93 -4.13
CA ALA A 113 -21.48 -9.18 -5.09
C ALA A 113 -22.64 -10.00 -4.50
N SER A 114 -22.54 -10.48 -3.26
CA SER A 114 -23.65 -11.15 -2.60
C SER A 114 -24.87 -10.21 -2.49
N PRO A 115 -26.10 -10.74 -2.60
CA PRO A 115 -27.31 -9.93 -2.53
C PRO A 115 -27.25 -9.04 -1.30
N ALA A 116 -27.43 -7.72 -1.49
CA ALA A 116 -27.41 -6.73 -0.42
C ALA A 116 -28.81 -6.34 0.00
N MET A 117 -28.99 -5.98 1.28
CA MET A 117 -30.21 -5.34 1.73
C MET A 117 -30.31 -3.97 1.04
N GLY A 118 -31.44 -3.68 0.38
CA GLY A 118 -31.68 -2.36 -0.18
C GLY A 118 -31.69 -1.29 0.92
N PRO A 119 -31.41 -0.01 0.58
CA PRO A 119 -31.50 1.09 1.54
C PRO A 119 -32.95 1.21 2.04
N GLY A 120 -33.24 0.64 3.23
CA GLY A 120 -34.57 0.63 3.85
C GLY A 120 -35.10 -0.74 4.28
N GLY A 121 -34.39 -1.84 4.00
CA GLY A 121 -34.78 -3.16 4.54
C GLY A 121 -34.61 -3.23 6.07
N SER A 122 -35.53 -3.89 6.77
CA SER A 122 -35.44 -4.16 8.21
C SER A 122 -35.08 -5.61 8.53
N ALA A 123 -34.71 -6.40 7.52
CA ALA A 123 -34.52 -7.84 7.69
C ALA A 123 -33.42 -8.14 8.73
N PRO A 124 -33.68 -8.99 9.73
CA PRO A 124 -32.70 -9.34 10.74
C PRO A 124 -31.44 -9.98 10.13
N PRO A 125 -30.27 -9.91 10.80
CA PRO A 125 -29.02 -10.54 10.34
C PRO A 125 -29.12 -12.00 9.86
N ARG A 126 -30.14 -12.75 10.31
CA ARG A 126 -30.36 -14.16 9.97
C ARG A 126 -30.98 -14.39 8.59
N GLU A 127 -31.59 -13.36 7.99
CA GLU A 127 -32.25 -13.43 6.67
C GLU A 127 -31.35 -12.88 5.54
N TYR A 128 -30.14 -12.46 5.87
CA TYR A 128 -29.23 -11.77 4.97
C TYR A 128 -27.98 -12.61 4.70
N PRO A 129 -27.72 -13.04 3.45
CA PRO A 129 -26.64 -13.97 3.16
C PRO A 129 -25.26 -13.32 3.39
N LEU A 130 -24.32 -14.12 3.88
CA LEU A 130 -22.91 -13.76 4.08
C LEU A 130 -22.62 -12.59 5.06
N PHE A 131 -23.62 -12.17 5.83
CA PHE A 131 -23.50 -11.05 6.77
C PHE A 131 -22.41 -11.26 7.82
N ARG A 132 -22.28 -12.47 8.37
CA ARG A 132 -21.33 -12.74 9.45
C ARG A 132 -19.90 -12.63 8.94
N ALA A 133 -19.63 -13.14 7.75
CA ALA A 133 -18.34 -13.01 7.10
C ALA A 133 -17.98 -11.54 6.84
N ALA A 134 -18.92 -10.74 6.31
CA ALA A 134 -18.70 -9.31 6.11
C ALA A 134 -18.51 -8.52 7.43
N ALA A 135 -19.23 -8.90 8.50
CA ALA A 135 -19.08 -8.30 9.82
C ALA A 135 -17.70 -8.59 10.42
N LEU A 136 -17.21 -9.83 10.31
CA LEU A 136 -15.87 -10.21 10.72
C LEU A 136 -14.81 -9.47 9.90
N LEU A 137 -14.96 -9.42 8.57
CA LEU A 137 -14.06 -8.65 7.69
C LEU A 137 -13.94 -7.20 8.15
N ARG A 138 -15.07 -6.55 8.49
CA ARG A 138 -15.10 -5.18 9.01
C ARG A 138 -14.33 -5.04 10.30
N GLU A 139 -14.50 -5.97 11.23
CA GLU A 139 -13.74 -5.98 12.49
C GLU A 139 -12.24 -6.09 12.21
N ARG A 140 -11.84 -7.04 11.35
CA ARG A 140 -10.45 -7.30 11.01
C ARG A 140 -9.78 -6.11 10.33
N VAL A 141 -10.40 -5.54 9.29
CA VAL A 141 -9.86 -4.34 8.59
C VAL A 141 -9.75 -3.14 9.53
N ARG A 142 -10.67 -2.96 10.49
CA ARG A 142 -10.58 -1.86 11.45
C ARG A 142 -9.43 -2.01 12.44
N HIS A 143 -9.05 -3.23 12.79
CA HIS A 143 -7.91 -3.50 13.65
C HIS A 143 -6.59 -3.47 12.90
N ASP A 144 -6.54 -4.02 11.68
CA ASP A 144 -5.36 -4.04 10.82
C ASP A 144 -5.73 -3.73 9.37
N ARG A 145 -5.52 -2.47 8.99
CA ARG A 145 -5.79 -2.00 7.63
C ARG A 145 -4.71 -2.37 6.62
N HIS A 146 -3.54 -2.82 7.09
CA HIS A 146 -2.38 -3.00 6.22
C HIS A 146 -2.28 -4.43 5.69
N PHE A 147 -2.91 -5.40 6.35
CA PHE A 147 -2.88 -6.79 5.94
C PHE A 147 -3.29 -7.00 4.47
N LEU A 148 -4.52 -6.60 4.09
CA LEU A 148 -4.98 -6.79 2.70
C LEU A 148 -4.31 -5.81 1.73
N ASP A 149 -3.93 -4.62 2.20
CA ASP A 149 -3.27 -3.60 1.38
C ASP A 149 -1.86 -4.04 0.95
N ALA A 150 -1.16 -4.81 1.79
CA ALA A 150 0.14 -5.39 1.48
C ALA A 150 0.09 -6.38 0.31
N MET A 151 -1.09 -6.91 -0.03
CA MET A 151 -1.32 -7.84 -1.13
C MET A 151 -1.83 -7.15 -2.42
N THR A 152 -1.97 -5.83 -2.42
CA THR A 152 -2.47 -5.08 -3.59
C THR A 152 -1.37 -4.90 -4.64
N GLU A 153 -1.55 -5.48 -5.83
CA GLU A 153 -0.65 -5.29 -6.98
C GLU A 153 -1.14 -4.16 -7.92
N GLY A 154 -2.45 -3.88 -7.92
CA GLY A 154 -3.08 -2.84 -8.75
C GLY A 154 -4.60 -3.06 -8.83
N ARG A 155 -5.32 -2.21 -9.57
CA ARG A 155 -6.81 -2.18 -9.61
C ARG A 155 -7.47 -3.55 -9.82
N ALA A 156 -6.89 -4.41 -10.67
CA ALA A 156 -7.43 -5.74 -10.95
C ALA A 156 -7.20 -6.76 -9.81
N ARG A 157 -6.11 -6.60 -9.04
CA ARG A 157 -5.71 -7.47 -7.93
C ARG A 157 -5.54 -6.62 -6.68
N ASP A 158 -6.67 -6.16 -6.17
CA ASP A 158 -6.74 -5.26 -5.02
C ASP A 158 -7.66 -5.84 -3.93
N PRO A 159 -7.14 -6.77 -3.09
CA PRO A 159 -7.93 -7.36 -2.00
C PRO A 159 -8.52 -6.29 -1.07
N GLN A 160 -7.72 -5.31 -0.66
CA GLN A 160 -8.20 -4.21 0.20
C GLN A 160 -9.31 -3.39 -0.48
N GLY A 161 -9.18 -3.13 -1.79
CA GLY A 161 -10.23 -2.50 -2.60
C GLY A 161 -11.54 -3.30 -2.58
N ARG A 162 -11.47 -4.62 -2.81
CA ARG A 162 -12.64 -5.52 -2.74
C ARG A 162 -13.26 -5.57 -1.35
N ALA A 163 -12.43 -5.55 -0.29
CA ALA A 163 -12.91 -5.49 1.08
C ALA A 163 -13.70 -4.20 1.38
N TRP A 164 -13.26 -3.04 0.84
CA TRP A 164 -14.02 -1.80 0.99
C TRP A 164 -15.40 -1.88 0.32
N VAL A 165 -15.49 -2.48 -0.87
CA VAL A 165 -16.79 -2.71 -1.52
C VAL A 165 -17.63 -3.67 -0.69
N ALA A 166 -17.11 -4.82 -0.26
CA ALA A 166 -17.82 -5.77 0.58
C ALA A 166 -18.39 -5.11 1.86
N MET A 167 -17.57 -4.34 2.59
CA MET A 167 -18.04 -3.61 3.77
C MET A 167 -19.10 -2.55 3.44
N ALA A 168 -18.94 -1.82 2.33
CA ALA A 168 -19.93 -0.84 1.90
C ALA A 168 -21.29 -1.48 1.55
N MET A 169 -21.27 -2.67 0.96
CA MET A 169 -22.47 -3.43 0.58
C MET A 169 -23.23 -3.97 1.80
N HIS A 170 -22.51 -4.28 2.89
CA HIS A 170 -23.03 -4.93 4.11
C HIS A 170 -23.15 -3.97 5.32
N GLN A 171 -22.86 -2.68 5.17
CA GLN A 171 -22.88 -1.73 6.30
C GLN A 171 -24.31 -1.50 6.83
N ARG A 172 -24.46 -1.46 8.16
CA ARG A 172 -25.74 -1.27 8.88
C ARG A 172 -25.75 -0.12 9.87
N ASP A 173 -24.59 0.46 10.09
CA ASP A 173 -24.38 1.59 10.98
C ASP A 173 -23.49 2.60 10.27
N ARG A 174 -23.22 3.70 10.96
CA ARG A 174 -22.41 4.80 10.42
C ARG A 174 -20.97 4.77 10.93
N GLN A 175 -20.50 3.66 11.49
CA GLN A 175 -19.16 3.56 12.09
C GLN A 175 -18.03 3.69 11.06
N LEU A 176 -18.29 3.40 9.79
CA LEU A 176 -17.31 3.52 8.70
C LEU A 176 -17.31 4.89 8.01
N LEU A 177 -18.11 5.85 8.49
CA LEU A 177 -18.24 7.19 7.89
C LEU A 177 -16.88 7.88 7.69
N GLU A 178 -16.02 7.83 8.70
CA GLU A 178 -14.68 8.45 8.65
C GLU A 178 -13.77 7.79 7.62
N GLU A 179 -13.84 6.46 7.47
CA GLU A 179 -13.08 5.73 6.46
C GLU A 179 -13.56 6.08 5.05
N TRP A 180 -14.87 6.25 4.86
CA TRP A 180 -15.41 6.70 3.58
C TRP A 180 -14.95 8.12 3.23
N TRP A 181 -14.94 9.04 4.20
CA TRP A 181 -14.38 10.37 4.01
C TRP A 181 -12.90 10.35 3.67
N ARG A 182 -12.13 9.47 4.33
CA ARG A 182 -10.71 9.27 4.05
C ARG A 182 -10.49 8.78 2.62
N LEU A 183 -11.24 7.77 2.16
CA LEU A 183 -11.11 7.23 0.81
C LEU A 183 -11.42 8.27 -0.27
N VAL A 184 -12.46 9.10 -0.12
CA VAL A 184 -12.78 10.13 -1.13
C VAL A 184 -11.84 11.34 -1.09
N SER A 185 -11.10 11.53 0.00
CA SER A 185 -10.13 12.61 0.13
C SER A 185 -8.77 12.31 -0.52
N LEU A 186 -8.58 11.09 -1.04
CA LEU A 186 -7.36 10.60 -1.70
C LEU A 186 -6.05 11.04 -1.00
N PRO A 187 -5.83 10.57 0.24
CA PRO A 187 -4.56 10.79 0.89
C PRO A 187 -3.40 10.14 0.10
N PRO A 188 -2.16 10.64 0.22
CA PRO A 188 -1.03 10.14 -0.57
C PRO A 188 -0.71 8.63 -0.48
N ASP A 189 -1.08 7.93 0.60
CA ASP A 189 -0.96 6.46 0.72
C ASP A 189 -2.11 5.69 0.05
N GLN A 190 -3.08 6.38 -0.52
CA GLN A 190 -4.27 5.77 -1.08
C GLN A 190 -4.18 5.72 -2.61
N PRO A 191 -4.27 4.52 -3.23
CA PRO A 191 -4.47 4.43 -4.67
C PRO A 191 -5.69 5.25 -5.10
N TRP A 192 -5.50 6.14 -6.07
CA TRP A 192 -6.51 7.13 -6.48
C TRP A 192 -7.85 6.50 -6.89
N TYR A 193 -7.81 5.34 -7.56
CA TYR A 193 -9.01 4.63 -8.03
C TYR A 193 -9.87 4.07 -6.89
N ARG A 194 -9.36 4.01 -5.65
CA ARG A 194 -10.16 3.56 -4.49
C ARG A 194 -11.12 4.63 -3.98
N GLY A 195 -11.04 5.87 -4.48
CA GLY A 195 -12.01 6.93 -4.21
C GLY A 195 -13.46 6.51 -4.56
N GLN A 196 -13.64 5.74 -5.64
CA GLN A 196 -14.94 5.19 -6.03
C GLN A 196 -15.56 4.28 -4.94
N HIS A 197 -14.72 3.54 -4.20
CA HIS A 197 -15.18 2.67 -3.12
C HIS A 197 -15.63 3.51 -1.91
N GLY A 198 -14.96 4.64 -1.66
CA GLY A 198 -15.43 5.64 -0.70
C GLY A 198 -16.81 6.19 -1.06
N LEU A 199 -17.04 6.55 -2.33
CA LEU A 199 -18.36 6.97 -2.81
C LEU A 199 -19.41 5.88 -2.66
N THR A 200 -19.06 4.62 -2.96
CA THR A 200 -19.94 3.46 -2.77
C THR A 200 -20.33 3.32 -1.30
N GLY A 201 -19.36 3.50 -0.40
CA GLY A 201 -19.56 3.55 1.05
C GLY A 201 -20.54 4.65 1.47
N LEU A 202 -20.29 5.90 1.07
CA LEU A 202 -21.17 7.05 1.39
C LEU A 202 -22.58 6.88 0.82
N GLY A 203 -22.68 6.36 -0.41
CA GLY A 203 -23.94 6.08 -1.09
C GLY A 203 -24.82 5.06 -0.36
N ARG A 204 -24.19 4.14 0.39
CA ARG A 204 -24.85 3.05 1.12
C ARG A 204 -24.91 3.25 2.63
N LEU A 205 -24.50 4.41 3.14
CA LEU A 205 -24.67 4.72 4.56
C LEU A 205 -26.16 4.68 4.95
N PRO A 206 -26.51 4.07 6.09
CA PRO A 206 -27.87 4.16 6.59
C PRO A 206 -28.22 5.62 6.90
N PRO A 207 -29.45 6.07 6.59
CA PRO A 207 -29.86 7.45 6.82
C PRO A 207 -29.82 7.76 8.32
N LYS A 208 -29.35 8.97 8.71
CA LYS A 208 -29.36 9.40 10.11
C LYS A 208 -30.78 9.42 10.70
N ASP A 209 -31.74 9.77 9.87
CA ASP A 209 -33.17 9.81 10.18
C ASP A 209 -33.88 8.81 9.26
N PRO A 210 -34.38 7.68 9.79
CA PRO A 210 -35.11 6.68 9.00
C PRO A 210 -36.30 7.25 8.22
N ALA A 211 -36.93 8.33 8.71
CA ALA A 211 -38.04 8.99 8.02
C ALA A 211 -37.62 9.67 6.70
N ARG A 212 -36.31 9.84 6.48
CA ARG A 212 -35.73 10.42 5.26
C ARG A 212 -35.11 9.35 4.34
N ALA A 213 -35.36 8.07 4.60
CA ALA A 213 -34.93 6.98 3.73
C ALA A 213 -35.47 7.18 2.30
N GLY A 214 -34.65 6.87 1.29
CA GLY A 214 -34.97 7.09 -0.13
C GLY A 214 -34.89 8.55 -0.61
N GLY A 215 -34.56 9.50 0.28
CA GLY A 215 -34.29 10.89 -0.09
C GLY A 215 -32.94 11.12 -0.77
N PHE A 216 -32.68 12.36 -1.17
CA PHE A 216 -31.38 12.76 -1.74
C PHE A 216 -30.23 12.49 -0.75
N ASN A 217 -29.26 11.66 -1.15
CA ASN A 217 -28.10 11.34 -0.34
C ASN A 217 -27.10 12.51 -0.36
N LYS A 218 -27.08 13.29 0.74
CA LYS A 218 -26.20 14.46 0.86
C LYS A 218 -24.75 14.06 1.05
N GLU A 219 -24.49 12.97 1.76
CA GLU A 219 -23.15 12.44 1.99
C GLU A 219 -22.50 11.99 0.69
N LEU A 220 -23.25 11.34 -0.22
CA LEU A 220 -22.77 11.00 -1.56
C LEU A 220 -22.43 12.26 -2.37
N ALA A 221 -23.26 13.30 -2.29
CA ALA A 221 -23.00 14.56 -2.99
C ALA A 221 -21.73 15.25 -2.48
N GLU A 222 -21.61 15.41 -1.15
CA GLU A 222 -20.41 15.93 -0.49
C GLU A 222 -19.17 15.10 -0.83
N GLY A 223 -19.30 13.76 -0.80
CA GLY A 223 -18.24 12.83 -1.18
C GLY A 223 -17.78 12.98 -2.62
N LEU A 224 -18.72 13.14 -3.55
CA LEU A 224 -18.41 13.34 -4.96
C LEU A 224 -17.67 14.67 -5.18
N GLY A 225 -18.12 15.75 -4.53
CA GLY A 225 -17.43 17.04 -4.59
C GLY A 225 -16.00 16.95 -4.03
N ARG A 226 -15.80 16.22 -2.93
CA ARG A 226 -14.46 15.96 -2.38
C ARG A 226 -13.58 15.14 -3.27
N LEU A 227 -14.11 14.05 -3.84
CA LEU A 227 -13.34 13.19 -4.70
C LEU A 227 -12.89 13.95 -5.95
N GLY A 228 -13.78 14.75 -6.56
CA GLY A 228 -13.43 15.58 -7.70
C GLY A 228 -12.32 16.57 -7.37
N GLU A 229 -12.41 17.26 -6.23
CA GLU A 229 -11.35 18.13 -5.76
C GLU A 229 -10.04 17.36 -5.52
N ALA A 230 -10.11 16.21 -4.86
CA ALA A 230 -8.94 15.44 -4.51
C ALA A 230 -8.23 14.94 -5.77
N LEU A 231 -8.97 14.45 -6.77
CA LEU A 231 -8.44 14.08 -8.09
C LEU A 231 -7.82 15.28 -8.80
N TRP A 232 -8.49 16.43 -8.80
CA TRP A 232 -7.95 17.67 -9.38
C TRP A 232 -6.64 18.09 -8.71
N ARG A 233 -6.57 18.07 -7.37
CA ARG A 233 -5.33 18.36 -6.62
C ARG A 233 -4.21 17.37 -6.97
N ARG A 234 -4.51 16.07 -7.11
CA ARG A 234 -3.51 15.07 -7.52
C ARG A 234 -3.02 15.29 -8.95
N ALA A 235 -3.86 15.85 -9.82
CA ALA A 235 -3.45 16.29 -11.14
C ALA A 235 -2.52 17.52 -11.09
N GLU A 236 -2.90 18.56 -10.33
CA GLU A 236 -2.07 19.77 -10.15
C GLU A 236 -0.70 19.48 -9.55
N GLU A 237 -0.64 18.54 -8.60
CA GLU A 237 0.61 18.10 -7.98
C GLU A 237 1.44 17.15 -8.88
N GLY A 238 0.89 16.71 -10.03
CA GLY A 238 1.57 15.83 -10.99
C GLY A 238 1.58 14.35 -10.63
N TRP A 239 0.77 13.90 -9.66
CA TRP A 239 0.65 12.49 -9.28
C TRP A 239 -0.25 11.68 -10.22
N LEU A 240 -1.20 12.34 -10.89
CA LEU A 240 -2.15 11.72 -11.82
C LEU A 240 -2.24 12.58 -13.08
N PRO A 241 -2.24 12.01 -14.30
CA PRO A 241 -2.51 12.79 -15.51
C PRO A 241 -3.89 13.47 -15.42
N GLU A 242 -3.97 14.73 -15.85
CA GLU A 242 -5.20 15.54 -15.74
C GLU A 242 -6.39 14.90 -16.46
N ASP A 243 -6.14 14.37 -17.66
CA ASP A 243 -7.13 13.65 -18.48
C ASP A 243 -7.68 12.41 -17.75
N VAL A 244 -6.81 11.58 -17.17
CA VAL A 244 -7.21 10.39 -16.40
C VAL A 244 -8.02 10.78 -15.17
N ALA A 245 -7.57 11.82 -14.44
CA ALA A 245 -8.23 12.30 -13.24
C ALA A 245 -9.63 12.88 -13.55
N TYR A 246 -9.73 13.66 -14.64
CA TYR A 246 -10.98 14.24 -15.11
C TYR A 246 -11.94 13.17 -15.63
N GLU A 247 -11.47 12.21 -16.42
CA GLU A 247 -12.29 11.10 -16.94
C GLU A 247 -12.87 10.24 -15.82
N GLU A 248 -12.06 9.89 -14.80
CA GLU A 248 -12.52 9.13 -13.64
C GLU A 248 -13.58 9.94 -12.86
N PHE A 249 -13.31 11.22 -12.58
CA PHE A 249 -14.29 12.08 -11.88
C PHE A 249 -15.60 12.22 -12.66
N SER A 250 -15.52 12.55 -13.95
CA SER A 250 -16.66 12.75 -14.84
C SER A 250 -17.51 11.49 -14.95
N SER A 251 -16.88 10.32 -15.10
CA SER A 251 -17.57 9.03 -15.14
C SER A 251 -18.32 8.73 -13.83
N LEU A 252 -17.67 8.93 -12.68
CA LEU A 252 -18.29 8.72 -11.37
C LEU A 252 -19.41 9.71 -11.10
N ALA A 253 -19.25 10.96 -11.52
CA ALA A 253 -20.27 11.98 -11.38
C ALA A 253 -21.50 11.66 -12.24
N HIS A 254 -21.29 11.25 -13.50
CA HIS A 254 -22.38 10.78 -14.35
C HIS A 254 -23.10 9.58 -13.75
N LEU A 255 -22.38 8.55 -13.27
CA LEU A 255 -23.00 7.38 -12.64
C LEU A 255 -23.82 7.74 -11.38
N ALA A 256 -23.31 8.62 -10.52
CA ALA A 256 -24.01 9.06 -9.32
C ALA A 256 -25.29 9.86 -9.63
N MET A 257 -25.32 10.57 -10.77
CA MET A 257 -26.46 11.39 -11.19
C MET A 257 -27.46 10.64 -12.08
N ALA A 258 -27.00 9.69 -12.90
CA ALA A 258 -27.76 9.03 -13.97
C ALA A 258 -28.96 8.21 -13.47
N GLY A 259 -29.01 7.85 -12.19
CA GLY A 259 -30.12 7.12 -11.57
C GLY A 259 -31.05 7.95 -10.69
N SER A 260 -30.86 9.28 -10.57
CA SER A 260 -31.55 10.06 -9.53
C SER A 260 -32.76 10.84 -10.06
N ALA A 261 -33.90 10.71 -9.36
CA ALA A 261 -35.06 11.61 -9.51
C ALA A 261 -34.79 13.05 -8.99
N PHE A 262 -33.54 13.37 -8.64
CA PHE A 262 -33.15 14.56 -7.88
C PHE A 262 -32.25 15.51 -8.68
N SER A 263 -32.44 15.61 -9.99
CA SER A 263 -31.60 16.46 -10.88
C SER A 263 -31.48 17.92 -10.39
N ASP A 264 -32.56 18.50 -9.85
CA ASP A 264 -32.52 19.85 -9.25
C ASP A 264 -31.71 19.94 -7.96
N ARG A 265 -31.72 18.89 -7.12
CA ARG A 265 -30.91 18.84 -5.88
C ARG A 265 -29.43 18.75 -6.22
N TRP A 266 -29.05 17.96 -7.23
CA TRP A 266 -27.68 17.89 -7.74
C TRP A 266 -27.21 19.24 -8.29
N ARG A 267 -28.00 19.90 -9.15
CA ARG A 267 -27.69 21.26 -9.62
C ARG A 267 -27.53 22.24 -8.45
N GLY A 268 -28.43 22.17 -7.47
CA GLY A 268 -28.37 23.00 -6.26
C GLY A 268 -27.11 22.74 -5.41
N TYR A 269 -26.68 21.49 -5.31
CA TYR A 269 -25.45 21.11 -4.63
C TYR A 269 -24.21 21.67 -5.33
N TRP A 270 -24.09 21.50 -6.66
CA TRP A 270 -22.94 22.00 -7.40
C TRP A 270 -22.78 23.53 -7.30
N ARG A 271 -23.90 24.27 -7.38
CA ARG A 271 -23.89 25.73 -7.13
C ARG A 271 -23.43 26.08 -5.71
N HIS A 272 -23.86 25.31 -4.71
CA HIS A 272 -23.42 25.49 -3.33
C HIS A 272 -21.90 25.21 -3.20
N LEU A 273 -21.41 24.13 -3.80
CA LEU A 273 -19.98 23.77 -3.77
C LEU A 273 -19.10 24.88 -4.34
N VAL A 274 -19.48 25.49 -5.48
CA VAL A 274 -18.76 26.63 -6.07
C VAL A 274 -18.77 27.86 -5.17
N ARG A 275 -19.86 28.15 -4.45
CA ARG A 275 -19.86 29.29 -3.51
C ARG A 275 -18.94 29.07 -2.32
N ARG A 276 -18.86 27.82 -1.86
CA ARG A 276 -17.94 27.40 -0.79
C ARG A 276 -16.48 27.47 -1.24
N ARG A 277 -16.21 27.47 -2.56
CA ARG A 277 -14.87 27.24 -3.13
C ARG A 277 -14.49 28.25 -4.19
N LYS A 278 -13.43 29.03 -3.92
CA LYS A 278 -12.92 30.06 -4.83
C LYS A 278 -11.86 29.57 -5.81
N ASP A 279 -11.73 28.25 -6.01
CA ASP A 279 -10.71 27.69 -6.90
C ASP A 279 -11.26 27.56 -8.32
N GLU A 280 -10.83 28.46 -9.21
CA GLU A 280 -11.35 28.53 -10.57
C GLU A 280 -10.98 27.30 -11.42
N GLY A 281 -9.90 26.58 -11.08
CA GLY A 281 -9.43 25.41 -11.82
C GLY A 281 -10.36 24.22 -11.67
N PHE A 282 -10.67 23.83 -10.43
CA PHE A 282 -11.60 22.72 -10.15
C PHE A 282 -13.04 23.02 -10.64
N VAL A 283 -13.47 24.29 -10.65
CA VAL A 283 -14.81 24.66 -11.11
C VAL A 283 -15.05 24.25 -12.57
N ALA A 284 -14.01 24.24 -13.41
CA ALA A 284 -14.09 23.81 -14.80
C ALA A 284 -14.40 22.30 -14.96
N TRP A 285 -14.11 21.48 -13.94
CA TRP A 285 -14.36 20.04 -13.98
C TRP A 285 -15.80 19.66 -13.64
N LEU A 286 -16.58 20.59 -13.09
CA LEU A 286 -17.91 20.27 -12.57
C LEU A 286 -18.86 19.79 -13.67
N PRO A 287 -19.71 18.79 -13.40
CA PRO A 287 -20.53 18.15 -14.42
C PRO A 287 -21.80 18.95 -14.73
N ILE A 288 -21.74 20.29 -14.61
CA ILE A 288 -22.83 21.21 -14.95
C ILE A 288 -22.31 22.41 -15.75
N PRO A 289 -23.11 22.95 -16.69
CA PRO A 289 -22.67 24.07 -17.53
C PRO A 289 -22.31 25.32 -16.71
N PRO A 290 -21.32 26.13 -17.15
CA PRO A 290 -20.97 27.40 -16.49
C PRO A 290 -22.16 28.37 -16.35
N SER A 291 -23.09 28.37 -17.30
CA SER A 291 -24.31 29.19 -17.25
C SER A 291 -25.27 28.79 -16.13
N GLU A 292 -25.26 27.52 -15.71
CA GLU A 292 -26.05 27.02 -14.59
C GLU A 292 -25.42 27.33 -13.22
N LEU A 293 -24.09 27.48 -13.17
CA LEU A 293 -23.35 27.80 -11.95
C LEU A 293 -23.65 29.22 -11.43
N GLN A 294 -23.92 30.16 -12.34
CA GLN A 294 -24.17 31.56 -12.01
C GLN A 294 -25.60 31.84 -11.48
N LYS A 295 -26.51 30.87 -11.56
CA LYS A 295 -27.91 31.05 -11.13
C LYS A 295 -28.03 31.08 -9.60
N SER A 296 -29.00 31.86 -9.10
CA SER A 296 -29.25 31.94 -7.65
C SER A 296 -29.81 30.62 -7.10
N VAL A 297 -29.28 30.17 -5.95
CA VAL A 297 -29.86 29.06 -5.19
C VAL A 297 -31.16 29.55 -4.54
N ARG A 298 -32.29 28.94 -4.89
CA ARG A 298 -33.52 29.08 -4.11
C ARG A 298 -33.40 28.17 -2.87
N GLY A 299 -33.43 28.76 -1.67
CA GLY A 299 -33.42 28.04 -0.40
C GLY A 299 -32.08 28.12 0.36
N THR A 300 -31.91 29.17 1.17
CA THR A 300 -30.90 29.22 2.22
C THR A 300 -31.27 28.21 3.33
N GLY A 301 -30.33 27.35 3.74
CA GLY A 301 -30.54 26.33 4.79
C GLY A 301 -30.56 24.87 4.34
N GLN A 302 -30.27 24.57 3.06
CA GLN A 302 -30.31 23.19 2.55
C GLN A 302 -29.00 22.41 2.73
N TRP A 303 -27.87 23.09 2.81
CA TRP A 303 -26.51 22.52 2.85
C TRP A 303 -25.75 23.01 4.08
N SER A 304 -24.80 22.20 4.56
CA SER A 304 -24.01 22.54 5.74
C SER A 304 -22.90 23.51 5.38
N GLU A 305 -22.82 24.63 6.10
CA GLU A 305 -21.80 25.66 5.92
C GLU A 305 -20.96 25.80 7.20
N PRO A 306 -19.66 26.11 7.07
CA PRO A 306 -18.83 26.39 8.24
C PRO A 306 -19.29 27.71 8.86
N ASP A 307 -19.36 27.78 10.19
CA ASP A 307 -19.67 29.03 10.90
C ASP A 307 -18.57 30.07 10.61
N PRO A 308 -18.89 31.22 10.01
CA PRO A 308 -17.91 32.27 9.72
C PRO A 308 -17.17 32.77 10.98
N ALA A 309 -17.78 32.68 12.16
CA ALA A 309 -17.20 33.11 13.43
C ALA A 309 -16.18 32.13 14.01
N TRP A 310 -16.06 30.91 13.50
CA TRP A 310 -15.14 29.90 14.04
C TRP A 310 -13.69 30.37 14.08
N ALA A 311 -13.23 31.07 13.03
CA ALA A 311 -11.85 31.53 12.97
C ALA A 311 -11.54 32.54 14.09
N ASP A 312 -12.45 33.45 14.37
CA ASP A 312 -12.28 34.47 15.41
C ASP A 312 -12.47 33.90 16.81
N ARG A 313 -13.43 32.99 17.00
CA ARG A 313 -13.59 32.22 18.24
C ARG A 313 -12.33 31.41 18.56
N ALA A 314 -11.77 30.71 17.57
CA ALA A 314 -10.54 29.93 17.75
C ALA A 314 -9.35 30.83 18.12
N LYS A 315 -9.19 31.98 17.45
CA LYS A 315 -8.13 32.96 17.79
C LYS A 315 -8.30 33.54 19.19
N ALA A 316 -9.54 33.84 19.59
CA ALA A 316 -9.83 34.36 20.93
C ALA A 316 -9.43 33.35 22.00
N LEU A 317 -9.93 32.11 21.90
CA LEU A 317 -9.63 31.05 22.85
C LEU A 317 -8.13 30.73 22.90
N ALA A 318 -7.45 30.75 21.76
CA ALA A 318 -6.03 30.41 21.70
C ALA A 318 -5.11 31.39 22.43
N ARG A 319 -5.50 32.66 22.58
CA ARG A 319 -4.71 33.66 23.33
C ARG A 319 -4.56 33.27 24.80
N ASP A 320 -5.57 32.64 25.36
CA ASP A 320 -5.63 32.29 26.78
C ASP A 320 -5.09 30.88 27.06
N MET A 321 -4.69 30.12 26.03
CA MET A 321 -4.25 28.71 26.16
C MET A 321 -2.95 28.55 26.96
N ARG A 322 -2.14 29.60 27.12
CA ARG A 322 -0.92 29.52 27.94
C ARG A 322 -1.21 29.35 29.44
N GLN A 323 -2.36 29.83 29.90
CA GLN A 323 -2.85 29.71 31.27
C GLN A 323 -4.38 29.57 31.22
N PRO A 324 -4.89 28.43 30.75
CA PRO A 324 -6.30 28.29 30.43
C PRO A 324 -7.13 28.18 31.71
N ALA A 325 -8.20 28.98 31.81
CA ALA A 325 -9.25 28.70 32.78
C ALA A 325 -10.03 27.44 32.35
N ARG A 326 -10.67 26.74 33.30
CA ARG A 326 -11.54 25.60 33.00
C ARG A 326 -12.61 25.94 31.96
N ALA A 327 -13.22 27.12 32.08
CA ALA A 327 -14.22 27.61 31.12
C ALA A 327 -13.65 27.77 29.69
N THR A 328 -12.37 28.16 29.55
CA THR A 328 -11.70 28.27 28.24
C THR A 328 -11.54 26.90 27.59
N LEU A 329 -11.17 25.87 28.36
CA LEU A 329 -11.06 24.49 27.85
C LEU A 329 -12.43 23.94 27.43
N GLU A 330 -13.47 24.16 28.24
CA GLU A 330 -14.84 23.75 27.92
C GLU A 330 -15.37 24.44 26.63
N GLN A 331 -15.07 25.73 26.45
CA GLN A 331 -15.41 26.46 25.22
C GLN A 331 -14.61 25.99 24.01
N ALA A 332 -13.35 25.60 24.19
CA ALA A 332 -12.51 25.03 23.14
C ALA A 332 -13.04 23.65 22.70
N ASP A 333 -13.37 22.77 23.64
CA ASP A 333 -13.97 21.46 23.32
C ASP A 333 -15.32 21.61 22.63
N LYS A 334 -16.15 22.59 23.05
CA LYS A 334 -17.40 22.90 22.36
C LYS A 334 -17.16 23.34 20.91
N LEU A 335 -16.18 24.22 20.67
CA LEU A 335 -15.84 24.65 19.32
C LEU A 335 -15.34 23.49 18.46
N LEU A 336 -14.48 22.62 19.01
CA LEU A 336 -14.00 21.43 18.31
C LEU A 336 -15.16 20.47 18.00
N ALA A 337 -16.12 20.31 18.90
CA ALA A 337 -17.31 19.48 18.67
C ALA A 337 -18.21 20.03 17.55
N GLU A 338 -18.40 21.35 17.49
CA GLU A 338 -19.12 22.02 16.39
C GLU A 338 -18.41 21.78 15.04
N GLN A 339 -17.09 21.96 14.99
CA GLN A 339 -16.28 21.72 13.79
C GLN A 339 -16.25 20.25 13.40
N ARG A 340 -16.23 19.33 14.37
CA ARG A 340 -16.33 17.88 14.14
C ARG A 340 -17.67 17.52 13.52
N HIS A 341 -18.76 18.09 14.03
CA HIS A 341 -20.07 17.85 13.46
C HIS A 341 -20.15 18.25 11.97
N TYR A 342 -19.54 19.37 11.61
CA TYR A 342 -19.43 19.79 10.21
C TYR A 342 -18.53 18.88 9.39
N ALA A 343 -17.39 18.44 9.94
CA ALA A 343 -16.53 17.45 9.30
C ALA A 343 -17.26 16.11 9.08
N ASP A 344 -18.09 15.65 10.01
CA ASP A 344 -18.85 14.41 9.85
C ASP A 344 -19.93 14.52 8.75
N LEU A 345 -20.49 15.72 8.56
CA LEU A 345 -21.52 15.99 7.56
C LEU A 345 -20.95 16.19 6.15
N THR A 346 -19.81 16.87 6.06
CA THR A 346 -19.26 17.30 4.78
C THR A 346 -18.03 16.52 4.38
N GLY A 347 -17.32 15.90 5.33
CA GLY A 347 -15.96 15.37 5.26
C GLY A 347 -14.85 16.42 5.43
N ASP A 348 -15.18 17.70 5.68
CA ASP A 348 -14.23 18.81 5.70
C ASP A 348 -13.53 18.90 7.06
N THR A 349 -12.33 18.35 7.11
CA THR A 349 -11.54 18.27 8.33
C THR A 349 -10.70 19.52 8.58
N HIS A 350 -10.61 20.46 7.63
CA HIS A 350 -9.65 21.57 7.67
C HIS A 350 -9.77 22.41 8.94
N PHE A 351 -10.99 22.85 9.28
CA PHE A 351 -11.24 23.69 10.44
C PHE A 351 -10.91 22.98 11.74
N LEU A 352 -11.40 21.75 11.89
CA LEU A 352 -11.19 20.92 13.07
C LEU A 352 -9.69 20.67 13.33
N VAL A 353 -8.98 20.17 12.31
CA VAL A 353 -7.55 19.81 12.43
C VAL A 353 -6.72 21.06 12.73
N ARG A 354 -6.97 22.17 12.02
CA ARG A 354 -6.26 23.43 12.24
C ARG A 354 -6.46 23.96 13.66
N THR A 355 -7.71 24.00 14.13
CA THR A 355 -8.03 24.50 15.48
C THR A 355 -7.49 23.56 16.56
N ALA A 356 -7.65 22.25 16.43
CA ALA A 356 -7.14 21.26 17.38
C ALA A 356 -5.61 21.31 17.52
N CYS A 357 -4.88 21.42 16.40
CA CYS A 357 -3.44 21.60 16.43
C CYS A 357 -3.01 22.91 17.11
N HIS A 358 -3.70 24.01 16.83
CA HIS A 358 -3.38 25.31 17.44
C HIS A 358 -3.62 25.30 18.96
N PHE A 359 -4.75 24.74 19.39
CA PHE A 359 -5.07 24.56 20.81
C PHE A 359 -4.08 23.61 21.51
N SER A 360 -3.75 22.47 20.89
CA SER A 360 -2.74 21.54 21.40
C SER A 360 -1.39 22.25 21.62
N GLY A 361 -0.91 22.98 20.60
CA GLY A 361 0.35 23.70 20.69
C GLY A 361 0.37 24.77 21.78
N GLY A 362 -0.75 25.48 21.96
CA GLY A 362 -0.90 26.56 22.94
C GLY A 362 -1.05 26.08 24.39
N VAL A 363 -1.79 24.99 24.62
CA VAL A 363 -2.10 24.47 25.96
C VAL A 363 -1.01 23.60 26.56
N ARG A 364 -0.12 23.06 25.70
CA ARG A 364 0.93 22.08 26.03
C ARG A 364 1.75 22.37 27.29
N ALA A 365 2.09 23.63 27.56
CA ALA A 365 2.87 23.98 28.76
C ALA A 365 2.03 23.93 30.05
N ALA A 366 0.74 24.27 29.98
CA ALA A 366 -0.15 24.35 31.12
C ALA A 366 -0.91 23.03 31.39
N ASN A 367 -1.29 22.31 30.33
CA ASN A 367 -2.00 21.05 30.40
C ASN A 367 -1.55 20.11 29.24
N PRO A 368 -0.43 19.40 29.42
CA PRO A 368 0.13 18.53 28.38
C PRO A 368 -0.74 17.29 28.07
N GLU A 369 -1.61 16.86 29.00
CA GLU A 369 -2.56 15.77 28.74
C GLU A 369 -3.66 16.20 27.76
N GLN A 370 -4.25 17.39 27.96
CA GLN A 370 -5.21 17.96 27.02
C GLN A 370 -4.56 18.23 25.65
N ALA A 371 -3.31 18.73 25.64
CA ALA A 371 -2.57 18.93 24.41
C ALA A 371 -2.41 17.62 23.62
N LEU A 372 -2.08 16.54 24.32
CA LEU A 372 -1.95 15.21 23.71
C LEU A 372 -3.30 14.72 23.15
N ALA A 373 -4.40 14.94 23.87
CA ALA A 373 -5.74 14.57 23.42
C ALA A 373 -6.13 15.28 22.11
N TRP A 374 -5.95 16.61 22.05
CA TRP A 374 -6.25 17.37 20.84
C TRP A 374 -5.30 17.05 19.67
N ALA A 375 -4.02 16.81 19.93
CA ALA A 375 -3.08 16.38 18.89
C ALA A 375 -3.44 15.01 18.31
N LYS A 376 -3.79 14.04 19.17
CA LYS A 376 -4.27 12.72 18.74
C LYS A 376 -5.54 12.81 17.91
N MET A 377 -6.49 13.66 18.32
CA MET A 377 -7.71 13.93 17.55
C MET A 377 -7.39 14.49 16.17
N ALA A 378 -6.50 15.49 16.08
CA ALA A 378 -6.09 16.08 14.82
C ALA A 378 -5.40 15.05 13.90
N ARG A 379 -4.49 14.23 14.44
CA ARG A 379 -3.77 13.20 13.69
C ARG A 379 -4.68 12.07 13.22
N ALA A 380 -5.61 11.62 14.07
CA ALA A 380 -6.58 10.59 13.68
C ALA A 380 -7.51 11.08 12.57
N THR A 381 -7.89 12.37 12.62
CA THR A 381 -8.78 13.00 11.64
C THR A 381 -8.08 13.25 10.30
N ASP A 382 -6.84 13.74 10.33
CA ASP A 382 -6.00 13.94 9.13
C ASP A 382 -4.58 13.42 9.38
N PRO A 383 -4.32 12.14 9.04
CA PRO A 383 -3.01 11.53 9.19
C PRO A 383 -1.94 12.11 8.24
N TRP A 384 -2.32 12.96 7.29
CA TRP A 384 -1.42 13.59 6.31
C TRP A 384 -1.12 15.06 6.61
N ASN A 385 -1.40 15.49 7.83
CA ASN A 385 -1.00 16.78 8.36
C ASN A 385 0.24 16.66 9.26
N ALA A 386 1.43 17.05 8.78
CA ALA A 386 2.67 16.92 9.54
C ALA A 386 2.65 17.65 10.90
N TYR A 387 1.88 18.74 11.00
CA TYR A 387 1.74 19.52 12.23
C TYR A 387 0.99 18.77 13.34
N SER A 388 0.06 17.87 12.99
CA SER A 388 -0.64 17.05 14.00
C SER A 388 0.30 16.04 14.66
N TRP A 389 1.20 15.43 13.89
CA TRP A 389 2.20 14.49 14.37
C TRP A 389 3.25 15.14 15.25
N THR A 390 3.77 16.31 14.85
CA THR A 390 4.77 17.05 15.63
C THR A 390 4.18 17.62 16.92
N ASN A 391 2.91 18.05 16.91
CA ASN A 391 2.22 18.45 18.14
C ASN A 391 2.00 17.27 19.10
N GLU A 392 1.63 16.08 18.60
CA GLU A 392 1.49 14.89 19.45
C GLU A 392 2.83 14.52 20.09
N ALA A 393 3.89 14.48 19.28
CA ALA A 393 5.24 14.20 19.77
C ALA A 393 5.67 15.24 20.83
N ALA A 394 5.44 16.53 20.59
CA ALA A 394 5.80 17.57 21.54
C ALA A 394 4.95 17.57 22.82
N ALA A 395 3.68 17.16 22.75
CA ALA A 395 2.86 16.95 23.94
C ALA A 395 3.39 15.75 24.77
N LEU A 396 3.86 14.68 24.11
CA LEU A 396 4.52 13.55 24.78
C LEU A 396 5.82 13.98 25.49
N VAL A 397 6.60 14.89 24.89
CA VAL A 397 7.78 15.49 25.55
C VAL A 397 7.36 16.25 26.80
N ALA A 398 6.31 17.07 26.73
CA ALA A 398 5.82 17.82 27.89
C ALA A 398 5.26 16.91 29.02
N LEU A 399 4.89 15.67 28.70
CA LEU A 399 4.53 14.62 29.67
C LEU A 399 5.73 13.81 30.19
N GLY A 400 6.95 14.09 29.74
CA GLY A 400 8.14 13.29 30.06
C GLY A 400 8.16 11.89 29.43
N LYS A 401 7.34 11.64 28.40
CA LYS A 401 7.24 10.35 27.68
C LYS A 401 8.22 10.30 26.51
N ASP A 402 9.50 10.48 26.81
CA ASP A 402 10.56 10.73 25.82
C ASP A 402 10.66 9.64 24.73
N THR A 403 10.59 8.36 25.11
CA THR A 403 10.65 7.23 24.15
C THR A 403 9.48 7.24 23.17
N GLN A 404 8.27 7.56 23.64
CA GLN A 404 7.09 7.65 22.78
C GLN A 404 7.17 8.88 21.87
N ALA A 405 7.73 10.00 22.37
CA ALA A 405 7.97 11.19 21.57
C ALA A 405 8.99 10.92 20.45
N LEU A 406 10.10 10.23 20.75
CA LEU A 406 11.11 9.84 19.76
C LEU A 406 10.54 8.93 18.68
N ALA A 407 9.76 7.93 19.06
CA ALA A 407 9.04 7.07 18.11
C ALA A 407 8.12 7.91 17.21
N ARG A 408 7.33 8.81 17.80
CA ARG A 408 6.36 9.61 17.05
C ARG A 408 7.01 10.63 16.12
N TYR A 409 8.09 11.29 16.54
CA TYR A 409 8.87 12.12 15.64
C TYR A 409 9.53 11.30 14.53
N SER A 410 9.98 10.08 14.81
CA SER A 410 10.58 9.21 13.79
C SER A 410 9.55 8.79 12.74
N GLU A 411 8.34 8.41 13.17
CA GLU A 411 7.21 8.15 12.26
C GLU A 411 6.85 9.40 11.43
N ALA A 412 6.84 10.58 12.06
CA ALA A 412 6.60 11.84 11.36
C ALA A 412 7.68 12.13 10.30
N ILE A 413 8.96 11.84 10.58
CA ILE A 413 10.06 12.00 9.62
C ILE A 413 9.91 11.04 8.43
N LEU A 414 9.54 9.79 8.68
CA LEU A 414 9.32 8.79 7.62
C LEU A 414 8.15 9.20 6.71
N ARG A 415 7.07 9.73 7.31
CA ARG A 415 5.85 10.10 6.58
C ARG A 415 5.94 11.48 5.92
N PHE A 416 6.67 12.41 6.53
CA PHE A 416 6.88 13.78 6.06
C PHE A 416 8.38 14.08 6.03
N PRO A 417 9.12 13.53 5.05
CA PRO A 417 10.57 13.70 4.99
C PRO A 417 11.00 15.16 4.79
N ASN A 418 10.08 16.09 4.52
CA ASN A 418 10.41 17.51 4.37
C ASN A 418 10.07 18.35 5.61
N ASP A 419 9.49 17.76 6.65
CA ASP A 419 9.11 18.48 7.86
C ASP A 419 10.35 18.71 8.76
N ALA A 420 10.83 19.94 8.81
CA ALA A 420 11.97 20.33 9.65
C ALA A 420 11.62 20.33 11.15
N VAL A 421 10.35 20.54 11.52
CA VAL A 421 9.89 20.54 12.91
C VAL A 421 10.01 19.15 13.52
N ALA A 422 9.70 18.10 12.76
CA ALA A 422 9.84 16.72 13.21
C ALA A 422 11.30 16.34 13.49
N ARG A 423 12.22 16.73 12.60
CA ARG A 423 13.67 16.49 12.77
C ARG A 423 14.23 17.24 13.97
N THR A 424 14.02 18.56 14.01
CA THR A 424 14.53 19.42 15.08
C THR A 424 13.92 19.05 16.44
N GLY A 425 12.64 18.66 16.47
CA GLY A 425 11.96 18.14 17.65
C GLY A 425 12.61 16.85 18.17
N ARG A 426 12.85 15.86 17.29
CA ARG A 426 13.53 14.62 17.64
C ARG A 426 14.93 14.86 18.21
N GLU A 427 15.73 15.67 17.52
CA GLU A 427 17.08 16.03 17.96
C GLU A 427 17.06 16.75 19.31
N GLY A 428 16.10 17.66 19.52
CA GLY A 428 15.92 18.35 20.80
C GLY A 428 15.71 17.38 21.96
N VAL A 429 14.89 16.34 21.75
CA VAL A 429 14.66 15.28 22.76
C VAL A 429 15.93 14.48 23.03
N LEU A 430 16.67 14.08 21.99
CA LEU A 430 17.92 13.33 22.13
C LEU A 430 18.99 14.13 22.89
N ARG A 431 19.15 15.43 22.58
CA ARG A 431 20.07 16.32 23.29
C ARG A 431 19.70 16.48 24.77
N ALA A 432 18.41 16.64 25.07
CA ALA A 432 17.93 16.74 26.44
C ALA A 432 18.21 15.47 27.25
N LEU A 433 17.97 14.29 26.67
CA LEU A 433 18.27 13.00 27.29
C LEU A 433 19.77 12.79 27.52
N GLN A 434 20.61 13.26 26.58
CA GLN A 434 22.08 13.23 26.72
C GLN A 434 22.55 14.10 27.89
N GLN A 435 22.03 15.33 28.02
CA GLN A 435 22.34 16.21 29.13
C GLN A 435 21.91 15.64 30.49
N GLN A 436 20.84 14.83 30.51
CA GLN A 436 20.35 14.16 31.71
C GLN A 436 21.05 12.82 32.01
N GLY A 437 21.97 12.36 31.15
CA GLY A 437 22.62 11.05 31.29
C GLY A 437 21.70 9.84 31.06
N ARG A 438 20.51 10.04 30.45
CA ARG A 438 19.45 9.02 30.26
C ARG A 438 19.50 8.37 28.86
N THR A 439 20.70 8.07 28.34
CA THR A 439 20.89 7.60 26.95
C THR A 439 21.01 6.08 26.80
N ALA A 440 21.13 5.33 27.91
CA ALA A 440 21.27 3.88 27.89
C ALA A 440 20.06 3.22 27.20
N GLY A 441 20.29 2.43 26.15
CA GLY A 441 19.25 1.77 25.33
C GLY A 441 18.59 2.65 24.26
N ILE A 442 18.55 3.98 24.42
CA ILE A 442 17.91 4.91 23.46
C ILE A 442 18.75 5.08 22.19
N LYS A 443 20.08 5.12 22.29
CA LYS A 443 20.98 5.21 21.13
C LYS A 443 20.89 3.99 20.19
N GLN A 444 20.59 2.81 20.74
CA GLN A 444 20.35 1.59 19.95
C GLN A 444 18.96 1.58 19.31
N ALA A 445 17.93 2.04 20.04
CA ALA A 445 16.55 2.06 19.54
C ALA A 445 16.26 3.22 18.55
N PHE A 446 16.96 4.35 18.66
CA PHE A 446 16.74 5.56 17.85
C PHE A 446 18.06 6.26 17.50
N PRO A 447 18.89 5.70 16.59
CA PRO A 447 20.23 6.21 16.29
C PRO A 447 20.22 7.66 15.77
N THR A 448 21.10 8.50 16.32
CA THR A 448 21.36 9.86 15.84
C THR A 448 22.04 9.81 14.46
N PRO A 449 21.58 10.57 13.46
CA PRO A 449 22.32 10.67 12.20
C PRO A 449 23.63 11.44 12.46
N GLY A 450 24.76 10.74 12.61
CA GLY A 450 26.09 11.37 12.67
C GLY A 450 27.10 10.87 13.70
N GLU A 451 26.77 9.97 14.63
CA GLU A 451 27.78 9.36 15.52
C GLU A 451 28.26 8.01 14.97
N THR A 452 29.38 8.04 14.23
CA THR A 452 30.15 6.85 13.86
C THR A 452 30.89 6.30 15.07
N THR A 453 30.35 5.28 15.73
CA THR A 453 31.16 4.36 16.53
C THR A 453 31.65 3.22 15.66
N ARG A 454 32.97 3.09 15.52
CA ARG A 454 33.66 1.91 15.00
C ARG A 454 33.11 0.66 15.68
N PHE A 455 32.55 -0.26 14.91
CA PHE A 455 32.18 -1.60 15.36
C PHE A 455 33.30 -2.57 14.97
N ASP A 456 34.31 -2.66 15.84
CA ASP A 456 35.14 -3.86 15.99
C ASP A 456 34.91 -4.35 17.43
N ASP A 457 33.93 -5.25 17.59
CA ASP A 457 33.95 -6.43 18.49
C ASP A 457 32.52 -6.86 18.90
N PRO A 458 32.20 -8.16 18.80
CA PRO A 458 30.88 -8.71 19.15
C PRO A 458 30.74 -8.90 20.66
N ILE A 459 29.76 -8.23 21.27
CA ILE A 459 29.29 -8.57 22.62
C ILE A 459 28.47 -9.86 22.54
N ARG A 460 29.04 -10.95 23.06
CA ARG A 460 28.31 -12.14 23.50
C ARG A 460 27.43 -11.78 24.69
N THR A 461 26.14 -12.10 24.62
CA THR A 461 25.35 -12.39 25.83
C THR A 461 24.50 -13.63 25.59
N GLU A 462 24.78 -14.61 26.42
CA GLU A 462 24.14 -15.91 26.59
C GLU A 462 22.69 -15.77 27.06
N ILE A 463 21.77 -16.53 26.47
CA ILE A 463 20.63 -17.12 27.20
C ILE A 463 20.42 -18.56 26.71
N GLY A 464 21.00 -19.50 27.47
CA GLY A 464 20.41 -20.76 27.92
C GLY A 464 19.69 -21.67 26.94
N GLN A 465 20.43 -22.56 26.28
CA GLN A 465 19.93 -23.87 25.87
C GLN A 465 20.12 -24.86 27.02
N ASN A 466 19.02 -25.35 27.60
CA ASN A 466 19.04 -26.57 28.38
C ASN A 466 18.96 -27.75 27.41
N THR A 467 20.06 -28.48 27.33
CA THR A 467 20.21 -29.74 26.61
C THR A 467 19.69 -30.89 27.47
N ALA A 468 18.89 -31.76 26.86
CA ALA A 468 18.77 -33.15 27.29
C ALA A 468 19.01 -34.01 26.05
N SER A 469 20.18 -34.64 26.06
CA SER A 469 20.71 -35.62 25.12
C SER A 469 19.98 -36.96 25.19
N LEU A 470 20.22 -37.78 24.15
CA LEU A 470 20.08 -39.23 23.97
C LEU A 470 19.33 -39.44 22.64
N SER A 471 19.75 -40.18 21.62
CA SER A 471 20.80 -41.18 21.40
C SER A 471 20.50 -41.73 19.99
N GLU A 472 21.50 -41.92 19.13
CA GLU A 472 21.35 -42.77 17.94
C GLU A 472 21.04 -44.22 18.37
N ASN A 473 20.17 -44.94 17.64
CA ASN A 473 20.48 -46.26 17.06
C ASN A 473 19.26 -46.97 16.40
N GLN A 474 19.55 -47.47 15.19
CA GLN A 474 19.20 -48.77 14.60
C GLN A 474 17.76 -49.12 14.14
N GLU A 475 17.68 -49.25 12.81
CA GLU A 475 17.26 -50.43 12.02
C GLU A 475 16.22 -51.41 12.59
N GLY A 476 15.17 -51.67 11.78
CA GLY A 476 14.27 -52.80 11.98
C GLY A 476 13.14 -52.85 10.94
N GLN A 477 13.37 -53.61 9.87
CA GLN A 477 12.49 -53.87 8.73
C GLN A 477 11.14 -54.50 9.08
N THR A 478 10.13 -54.32 8.20
CA THR A 478 9.25 -55.34 7.55
C THR A 478 7.93 -54.67 7.10
N THR A 479 7.31 -54.87 5.93
CA THR A 479 7.64 -55.38 4.59
C THR A 479 6.48 -54.97 3.64
N THR A 480 6.77 -54.61 2.39
CA THR A 480 5.97 -54.84 1.14
C THR A 480 4.46 -54.56 1.12
N GLY A 481 3.98 -53.71 0.20
CA GLY A 481 3.79 -54.14 -1.19
C GLY A 481 4.09 -53.06 -2.23
N TYR A 482 5.06 -53.38 -3.09
CA TYR A 482 5.45 -52.68 -4.29
C TYR A 482 4.43 -52.87 -5.42
N LEU A 483 4.15 -51.80 -6.15
CA LEU A 483 4.18 -51.84 -7.62
C LEU A 483 5.30 -50.89 -8.06
N SER A 484 6.45 -51.48 -8.36
CA SER A 484 7.55 -50.84 -9.09
C SER A 484 7.26 -50.95 -10.57
N VAL A 485 7.28 -49.83 -11.29
CA VAL A 485 7.66 -49.84 -12.71
C VAL A 485 8.56 -48.63 -12.94
N ALA A 486 9.80 -48.95 -13.32
CA ALA A 486 10.76 -48.19 -14.10
C ALA A 486 11.18 -46.79 -13.62
N SER A 487 12.46 -46.71 -13.27
CA SER A 487 13.32 -45.56 -13.50
C SER A 487 13.15 -45.05 -14.93
N THR A 488 12.32 -44.03 -15.10
CA THR A 488 12.43 -43.04 -16.16
C THR A 488 12.97 -41.79 -15.52
N GLU A 489 14.12 -41.30 -15.98
CA GLU A 489 14.50 -39.90 -15.81
C GLU A 489 13.26 -39.03 -16.02
N GLU A 490 12.81 -38.29 -15.00
CA GLU A 490 11.72 -37.34 -15.19
C GLU A 490 12.14 -36.41 -16.34
N PRO A 491 11.38 -36.34 -17.45
CA PRO A 491 11.74 -35.48 -18.55
C PRO A 491 11.74 -34.05 -18.02
N TYR A 492 12.89 -33.37 -18.09
CA TYR A 492 13.04 -31.95 -17.79
C TYR A 492 11.81 -31.18 -18.29
N VAL A 493 10.93 -30.78 -17.37
CA VAL A 493 9.70 -30.06 -17.73
C VAL A 493 10.14 -28.70 -18.28
N VAL A 494 10.02 -28.55 -19.59
CA VAL A 494 10.27 -27.27 -20.26
C VAL A 494 9.14 -26.35 -19.84
N MET A 495 9.46 -25.35 -19.03
CA MET A 495 8.48 -24.38 -18.57
C MET A 495 8.06 -23.48 -19.74
N ASN A 496 6.77 -23.16 -19.79
CA ASN A 496 6.27 -22.22 -20.78
C ASN A 496 6.63 -20.77 -20.39
N ARG A 497 6.48 -19.84 -21.33
CA ARG A 497 6.88 -18.43 -21.13
C ARG A 497 6.11 -17.73 -20.00
N GLU A 498 4.86 -18.12 -19.75
CA GLU A 498 4.03 -17.54 -18.69
C GLU A 498 4.50 -17.99 -17.31
N GLU A 499 4.84 -19.28 -17.16
CA GLU A 499 5.43 -19.84 -15.94
C GLU A 499 6.78 -19.17 -15.62
N ILE A 500 7.64 -18.97 -16.63
CA ILE A 500 8.92 -18.26 -16.45
C ILE A 500 8.68 -16.79 -16.07
N THR A 501 7.70 -16.13 -16.69
CA THR A 501 7.34 -14.74 -16.35
C THR A 501 6.83 -14.64 -14.92
N LEU A 502 6.08 -15.62 -14.46
CA LEU A 502 5.55 -15.68 -13.10
C LEU A 502 6.68 -15.90 -12.08
N LEU A 503 7.55 -16.90 -12.31
CA LEU A 503 8.69 -17.17 -11.44
C LEU A 503 9.71 -16.01 -11.40
N THR A 504 9.91 -15.31 -12.51
CA THR A 504 10.78 -14.13 -12.56
C THR A 504 10.17 -12.90 -11.88
N THR A 505 8.83 -12.83 -11.82
CA THR A 505 8.09 -11.85 -11.03
C THR A 505 8.18 -12.16 -9.54
N ASP A 506 8.01 -13.43 -9.15
CA ASP A 506 8.18 -13.89 -7.77
C ASP A 506 9.58 -13.59 -7.25
N ALA A 507 10.61 -13.85 -8.07
CA ALA A 507 12.00 -13.55 -7.73
C ALA A 507 12.23 -12.05 -7.50
N TYR A 508 11.62 -11.18 -8.32
CA TYR A 508 11.68 -9.73 -8.15
C TYR A 508 10.99 -9.27 -6.86
N LEU A 509 9.78 -9.75 -6.58
CA LEU A 509 9.02 -9.39 -5.38
C LEU A 509 9.71 -9.89 -4.10
N LEU A 510 10.21 -11.12 -4.10
CA LEU A 510 10.93 -11.70 -2.97
C LEU A 510 12.16 -10.86 -2.58
N ARG A 511 12.94 -10.40 -3.57
CA ARG A 511 14.07 -9.48 -3.33
C ARG A 511 13.61 -8.11 -2.86
N GLY A 512 12.48 -7.60 -3.36
CA GLY A 512 11.86 -6.37 -2.89
C GLY A 512 11.44 -6.44 -1.42
N TRP A 513 10.84 -7.54 -0.98
CA TRP A 513 10.40 -7.76 0.40
C TRP A 513 11.57 -7.90 1.37
N ALA A 514 12.61 -8.64 0.99
CA ALA A 514 13.77 -8.84 1.85
C ALA A 514 14.52 -7.54 2.18
N ARG A 515 14.50 -6.55 1.29
CA ARG A 515 15.12 -5.23 1.51
C ARG A 515 14.41 -4.37 2.57
N ARG A 516 13.21 -4.78 3.02
CA ARG A 516 12.41 -4.08 4.05
C ARG A 516 12.59 -4.67 5.47
N GLY A 517 13.32 -5.78 5.61
CA GLY A 517 13.66 -6.37 6.91
C GLY A 517 14.82 -5.62 7.59
N GLY A 518 14.72 -5.36 8.90
CA GLY A 518 15.62 -4.49 9.66
C GLY A 518 17.02 -5.02 9.99
N GLU A 519 17.65 -5.84 9.15
CA GLU A 519 19.04 -6.31 9.35
C GLU A 519 20.01 -5.72 8.31
N ASP A 520 21.25 -5.42 8.72
CA ASP A 520 22.28 -4.68 7.98
C ASP A 520 23.03 -5.48 6.89
N ASP A 521 22.32 -6.00 5.88
CA ASP A 521 22.94 -6.48 4.62
C ASP A 521 22.03 -6.17 3.40
N PRO A 522 22.53 -5.81 2.20
CA PRO A 522 21.76 -5.88 0.94
C PRO A 522 21.30 -7.30 0.52
N LEU A 523 21.77 -8.34 1.21
CA LEU A 523 21.40 -9.74 0.98
C LEU A 523 20.10 -10.14 1.69
N LEU A 524 19.44 -11.19 1.18
CA LEU A 524 18.25 -11.75 1.80
C LEU A 524 18.53 -12.06 3.28
N GLY A 525 17.73 -11.47 4.17
CA GLY A 525 17.74 -11.75 5.61
C GLY A 525 17.65 -13.24 5.92
N THR A 526 18.11 -13.64 7.10
CA THR A 526 18.19 -15.06 7.47
C THR A 526 16.78 -15.70 7.60
N GLY A 527 16.68 -17.02 7.37
CA GLY A 527 15.40 -17.77 7.49
C GLY A 527 14.65 -18.01 6.17
N VAL A 528 13.32 -17.84 6.20
CA VAL A 528 12.35 -18.29 5.17
C VAL A 528 12.58 -17.65 3.80
N HIS A 529 12.99 -16.37 3.73
CA HIS A 529 13.22 -15.68 2.45
C HIS A 529 14.42 -16.25 1.68
N ARG A 530 15.49 -16.65 2.38
CA ARG A 530 16.66 -17.29 1.77
C ARG A 530 16.33 -18.68 1.24
N GLU A 531 15.49 -19.43 1.96
CA GLU A 531 15.01 -20.74 1.54
C GLU A 531 14.08 -20.65 0.31
N ASN A 532 13.14 -19.71 0.30
CA ASN A 532 12.28 -19.46 -0.87
C ASN A 532 13.08 -19.02 -2.10
N ALA A 533 14.12 -18.20 -1.91
CA ALA A 533 15.01 -17.80 -3.00
C ALA A 533 15.80 -18.99 -3.56
N ARG A 534 16.24 -19.92 -2.70
CA ARG A 534 16.91 -21.16 -3.15
C ARG A 534 15.98 -22.04 -3.97
N ARG A 535 14.72 -22.19 -3.55
CA ARG A 535 13.70 -22.97 -4.30
C ARG A 535 13.38 -22.33 -5.65
N LEU A 536 13.25 -21.01 -5.70
CA LEU A 536 13.07 -20.28 -6.97
C LEU A 536 14.30 -20.40 -7.87
N LEU A 537 15.51 -20.31 -7.29
CA LEU A 537 16.77 -20.47 -8.01
C LEU A 537 16.89 -21.87 -8.62
N GLU A 538 16.54 -22.92 -7.87
CA GLU A 538 16.53 -24.30 -8.37
C GLU A 538 15.63 -24.43 -9.60
N LYS A 539 14.38 -23.96 -9.51
CA LYS A 539 13.43 -23.98 -10.63
C LYS A 539 13.92 -23.17 -11.84
N LEU A 540 14.33 -21.92 -11.64
CA LEU A 540 14.76 -21.04 -12.72
C LEU A 540 16.08 -21.49 -13.38
N SER A 541 16.97 -22.14 -12.62
CA SER A 541 18.23 -22.67 -13.14
C SER A 541 18.03 -23.76 -14.19
N THR A 542 16.92 -24.51 -14.13
CA THR A 542 16.60 -25.52 -15.16
C THR A 542 16.30 -24.89 -16.53
N GLN A 543 15.89 -23.61 -16.57
CA GLN A 543 15.54 -22.89 -17.79
C GLN A 543 16.56 -21.83 -18.18
N SER A 544 17.59 -21.57 -17.35
CA SER A 544 18.58 -20.51 -17.59
C SER A 544 19.42 -20.70 -18.86
N ASP A 545 19.40 -21.91 -19.41
CA ASP A 545 20.06 -22.20 -20.68
C ASP A 545 19.25 -21.81 -21.91
N ARG A 546 17.94 -21.62 -21.77
CA ARG A 546 17.00 -21.42 -22.89
C ARG A 546 16.25 -20.11 -22.83
N ASP A 547 16.06 -19.54 -21.63
CA ASP A 547 15.33 -18.30 -21.43
C ASP A 547 16.19 -17.20 -20.77
N PRO A 548 16.24 -15.99 -21.36
CA PRO A 548 17.04 -14.89 -20.83
C PRO A 548 16.49 -14.29 -19.52
N LEU A 549 15.18 -14.32 -19.28
CA LEU A 549 14.61 -13.85 -18.02
C LEU A 549 15.00 -14.79 -16.89
N ALA A 550 14.85 -16.10 -17.11
CA ALA A 550 15.28 -17.12 -16.15
C ALA A 550 16.79 -17.04 -15.85
N ALA A 551 17.61 -16.83 -16.88
CA ALA A 551 19.05 -16.68 -16.72
C ALA A 551 19.45 -15.43 -15.90
N GLY A 552 18.84 -14.29 -16.20
CA GLY A 552 19.07 -13.05 -15.46
C GLY A 552 18.63 -13.15 -14.00
N GLU A 553 17.46 -13.73 -13.75
CA GLU A 553 16.92 -13.89 -12.41
C GLU A 553 17.66 -14.93 -11.56
N SER A 554 18.11 -16.03 -12.17
CA SER A 554 18.96 -17.02 -11.47
C SER A 554 20.26 -16.38 -10.96
N GLY A 555 20.86 -15.49 -11.76
CA GLY A 555 22.01 -14.69 -11.34
C GLY A 555 21.67 -13.73 -10.20
N MET A 556 20.55 -13.01 -10.28
CA MET A 556 20.12 -12.07 -9.23
C MET A 556 19.76 -12.77 -7.92
N LEU A 557 19.16 -13.97 -7.95
CA LEU A 557 18.88 -14.77 -6.75
C LEU A 557 20.16 -15.36 -6.14
N SER A 558 21.12 -15.78 -6.97
CA SER A 558 22.44 -16.21 -6.49
C SER A 558 23.16 -15.05 -5.80
N LEU A 559 23.09 -13.85 -6.39
CA LEU A 559 23.62 -12.63 -5.79
C LEU A 559 22.92 -12.32 -4.45
N ALA A 560 21.59 -12.38 -4.41
CA ALA A 560 20.80 -12.06 -3.23
C ALA A 560 20.94 -13.07 -2.07
N THR A 561 21.33 -14.31 -2.37
CA THR A 561 21.60 -15.35 -1.35
C THR A 561 23.04 -15.31 -0.82
N GLY A 562 23.88 -14.40 -1.33
CA GLY A 562 25.24 -14.13 -0.86
C GLY A 562 26.33 -14.82 -1.68
N ASP A 563 25.98 -15.62 -2.69
CA ASP A 563 26.95 -16.33 -3.54
C ASP A 563 27.31 -15.48 -4.77
N ARG A 564 28.12 -14.43 -4.53
CA ARG A 564 28.51 -13.46 -5.57
C ARG A 564 29.29 -14.10 -6.72
N GLN A 565 30.18 -15.04 -6.42
CA GLN A 565 31.01 -15.69 -7.43
C GLN A 565 30.16 -16.56 -8.36
N ARG A 566 29.24 -17.37 -7.82
CA ARG A 566 28.28 -18.12 -8.63
C ARG A 566 27.40 -17.22 -9.48
N ALA A 567 26.94 -16.09 -8.93
CA ALA A 567 26.16 -15.12 -9.69
C ALA A 567 26.95 -14.58 -10.90
N LEU A 568 28.21 -14.18 -10.70
CA LEU A 568 29.08 -13.70 -11.76
C LEU A 568 29.32 -14.76 -12.84
N ASP A 569 29.59 -16.01 -12.46
CA ASP A 569 29.86 -17.09 -13.40
C ASP A 569 28.62 -17.41 -14.26
N LEU A 570 27.44 -17.53 -13.63
CA LEU A 570 26.17 -17.71 -14.31
C LEU A 570 25.88 -16.56 -15.29
N LEU A 571 26.04 -15.32 -14.83
CA LEU A 571 25.68 -14.13 -15.62
C LEU A 571 26.67 -13.85 -16.76
N ARG A 572 27.96 -14.14 -16.58
CA ARG A 572 28.97 -14.06 -17.66
C ARG A 572 28.68 -15.08 -18.76
N ALA A 573 28.27 -16.30 -18.40
CA ALA A 573 27.81 -17.29 -19.36
C ALA A 573 26.52 -16.84 -20.05
N ALA A 574 25.54 -16.35 -19.29
CA ALA A 574 24.25 -15.89 -19.80
C ALA A 574 24.40 -14.69 -20.77
N VAL A 575 25.29 -13.72 -20.51
CA VAL A 575 25.51 -12.58 -21.44
C VAL A 575 26.12 -13.03 -22.77
N LYS A 576 26.91 -14.12 -22.81
CA LYS A 576 27.40 -14.70 -24.06
C LYS A 576 26.28 -15.35 -24.85
N ARG A 577 25.35 -16.03 -24.16
CA ARG A 577 24.21 -16.75 -24.76
C ARG A 577 23.07 -15.81 -25.19
N PHE A 578 22.79 -14.79 -24.39
CA PHE A 578 21.70 -13.83 -24.59
C PHE A 578 22.22 -12.38 -24.66
N PRO A 579 23.06 -12.06 -25.66
CA PRO A 579 23.66 -10.73 -25.76
C PRO A 579 22.63 -9.61 -25.99
N GLY A 580 21.43 -9.94 -26.44
CA GLY A 580 20.33 -8.99 -26.67
C GLY A 580 19.43 -8.71 -25.46
N SER A 581 19.61 -9.39 -24.32
CA SER A 581 18.72 -9.22 -23.17
C SER A 581 19.15 -8.07 -22.26
N PRO A 582 18.33 -7.01 -22.08
CA PRO A 582 18.63 -5.96 -21.13
C PRO A 582 18.65 -6.49 -19.68
N ARG A 583 17.77 -7.46 -19.36
CA ARG A 583 17.66 -8.01 -18.00
C ARG A 583 18.91 -8.78 -17.57
N VAL A 584 19.44 -9.65 -18.44
CA VAL A 584 20.69 -10.38 -18.18
C VAL A 584 21.88 -9.41 -18.07
N ARG A 585 21.91 -8.37 -18.92
CA ARG A 585 22.97 -7.35 -18.87
C ARG A 585 22.93 -6.52 -17.59
N TYR A 586 21.76 -6.09 -17.17
CA TYR A 586 21.59 -5.38 -15.90
C TYR A 586 22.02 -6.26 -14.72
N ALA A 587 21.57 -7.52 -14.68
CA ALA A 587 21.94 -8.46 -13.62
C ALA A 587 23.46 -8.64 -13.52
N LEU A 588 24.16 -8.79 -14.66
CA LEU A 588 25.63 -8.85 -14.68
C LEU A 588 26.26 -7.53 -14.17
N ALA A 589 25.76 -6.39 -14.64
CA ALA A 589 26.28 -5.08 -14.23
C ALA A 589 26.11 -4.83 -12.72
N ARG A 590 24.99 -5.29 -12.14
CA ARG A 590 24.71 -5.27 -10.70
C ARG A 590 25.67 -6.20 -9.95
N ALA A 591 25.87 -7.44 -10.40
CA ALA A 591 26.77 -8.39 -9.74
C ALA A 591 28.23 -7.92 -9.77
N GLU A 592 28.70 -7.38 -10.91
CA GLU A 592 30.03 -6.77 -11.04
C GLU A 592 30.22 -5.59 -10.07
N ARG A 593 29.18 -4.76 -9.88
CA ARG A 593 29.22 -3.67 -8.89
C ARG A 593 29.31 -4.17 -7.46
N GLU A 594 28.51 -5.17 -7.07
CA GLU A 594 28.55 -5.68 -5.69
C GLU A 594 29.90 -6.31 -5.36
N GLU A 595 30.52 -6.99 -6.32
CA GLU A 595 31.86 -7.53 -6.16
C GLU A 595 32.91 -6.41 -6.05
N ALA A 596 32.81 -5.36 -6.87
CA ALA A 596 33.68 -4.20 -6.77
C ALA A 596 33.56 -3.46 -5.42
N ILE A 597 32.36 -3.35 -4.86
CA ILE A 597 32.15 -2.78 -3.52
C ILE A 597 32.83 -3.66 -2.47
N ALA A 598 32.66 -4.98 -2.56
CA ALA A 598 33.15 -5.90 -1.55
C ALA A 598 34.66 -6.11 -1.58
N ALA A 599 35.25 -6.14 -2.77
CA ALA A 599 36.70 -6.20 -2.96
C ALA A 599 37.38 -4.83 -2.78
N ALA A 600 36.60 -3.75 -2.61
CA ALA A 600 37.06 -2.37 -2.67
C ALA A 600 37.89 -2.04 -3.94
N ASP A 601 37.63 -2.76 -5.03
CA ASP A 601 38.34 -2.64 -6.30
C ASP A 601 37.39 -2.24 -7.43
N SER A 602 37.55 -1.01 -7.91
CA SER A 602 36.77 -0.47 -9.03
C SER A 602 36.99 -1.22 -10.35
N SER A 603 38.08 -1.97 -10.51
CA SER A 603 38.41 -2.70 -11.74
C SER A 603 37.45 -3.88 -12.01
N ALA A 604 36.80 -4.38 -10.96
CA ALA A 604 35.83 -5.48 -11.04
C ALA A 604 34.50 -5.06 -11.70
N MET A 605 34.20 -3.75 -11.80
CA MET A 605 33.01 -3.23 -12.46
C MET A 605 33.32 -2.66 -13.84
N THR A 606 32.75 -3.24 -14.90
CA THR A 606 32.96 -2.72 -16.26
C THR A 606 31.88 -1.71 -16.64
N THR A 607 32.23 -0.42 -16.86
CA THR A 607 31.28 0.60 -17.38
C THR A 607 30.64 0.21 -18.73
N ARG A 608 31.26 -0.74 -19.45
CA ARG A 608 30.77 -1.30 -20.70
C ARG A 608 29.39 -1.95 -20.57
N GLN A 609 29.06 -2.58 -19.44
CA GLN A 609 27.76 -3.24 -19.28
C GLN A 609 26.63 -2.23 -19.19
N TRP A 610 26.79 -1.21 -18.34
CA TRP A 610 25.85 -0.09 -18.20
C TRP A 610 25.63 0.66 -19.52
N LYS A 611 26.70 0.97 -20.26
CA LYS A 611 26.60 1.60 -21.60
C LYS A 611 25.90 0.73 -22.65
N LYS A 612 26.10 -0.59 -22.59
CA LYS A 612 25.41 -1.52 -23.50
C LYS A 612 23.94 -1.70 -23.15
N LEU A 613 23.58 -1.63 -21.87
CA LEU A 613 22.19 -1.70 -21.41
C LEU A 613 21.33 -0.64 -22.10
N VAL A 614 21.82 0.61 -22.15
CA VAL A 614 21.15 1.74 -22.81
C VAL A 614 21.00 1.54 -24.32
N ARG A 615 21.97 0.88 -24.96
CA ARG A 615 21.88 0.57 -26.41
C ARG A 615 20.83 -0.49 -26.72
N LEU A 616 20.58 -1.40 -25.78
CA LEU A 616 19.52 -2.40 -25.92
C LEU A 616 18.14 -1.79 -25.64
N ASP A 617 18.04 -0.94 -24.62
CA ASP A 617 16.82 -0.23 -24.30
C ASP A 617 17.11 1.19 -23.79
N ARG A 618 16.68 2.19 -24.57
CA ARG A 618 16.90 3.62 -24.28
C ARG A 618 16.14 4.09 -23.03
N HIS A 619 15.09 3.36 -22.64
CA HIS A 619 14.35 3.56 -21.41
C HIS A 619 15.24 3.40 -20.16
N LEU A 620 16.29 2.57 -20.25
CA LEU A 620 17.22 2.31 -19.15
C LEU A 620 18.37 3.33 -19.07
N LEU A 621 18.33 4.42 -19.85
CA LEU A 621 19.36 5.47 -19.89
C LEU A 621 19.83 5.97 -18.52
N PRO A 622 18.95 6.23 -17.53
CA PRO A 622 19.38 6.73 -16.22
C PRO A 622 20.34 5.78 -15.49
N LEU A 623 20.27 4.48 -15.77
CA LEU A 623 21.11 3.46 -15.15
C LEU A 623 22.57 3.55 -15.62
N GLU A 624 22.85 4.18 -16.76
CA GLU A 624 24.24 4.43 -17.19
C GLU A 624 25.02 5.23 -16.16
N TRP A 625 24.35 6.13 -15.45
CA TRP A 625 24.96 7.01 -14.46
C TRP A 625 24.66 6.57 -13.03
N LEU A 626 23.40 6.21 -12.73
CA LEU A 626 23.01 5.76 -11.39
C LEU A 626 23.79 4.51 -10.96
N GLY A 627 23.98 3.57 -11.89
CA GLY A 627 24.69 2.32 -11.66
C GLY A 627 26.11 2.53 -11.10
N PRO A 628 27.00 3.18 -11.87
CA PRO A 628 28.35 3.52 -11.44
C PRO A 628 28.41 4.52 -10.27
N LEU A 629 27.44 5.43 -10.16
CA LEU A 629 27.37 6.40 -9.07
C LEU A 629 27.29 5.71 -7.70
N LEU A 630 26.49 4.63 -7.58
CA LEU A 630 26.37 3.86 -6.35
C LEU A 630 27.67 3.16 -5.93
N LEU A 631 28.53 2.76 -6.88
CA LEU A 631 29.87 2.24 -6.58
C LEU A 631 30.80 3.35 -6.10
N ALA A 632 30.85 4.46 -6.85
CA ALA A 632 31.76 5.57 -6.57
C ALA A 632 31.51 6.19 -5.19
N ALA A 633 30.26 6.17 -4.71
CA ALA A 633 29.92 6.63 -3.36
C ALA A 633 30.55 5.79 -2.25
N ARG A 634 30.84 4.50 -2.50
CA ARG A 634 31.42 3.55 -1.52
C ARG A 634 32.94 3.55 -1.54
N LEU A 635 33.58 4.03 -2.62
CA LEU A 635 35.04 4.04 -2.77
C LEU A 635 35.61 5.44 -2.52
N SER A 636 36.51 5.58 -1.55
CA SER A 636 37.08 6.88 -1.15
C SER A 636 37.96 7.52 -2.23
N HIS A 637 38.51 6.74 -3.18
CA HIS A 637 39.43 7.23 -4.21
C HIS A 637 38.74 7.54 -5.57
N SER A 638 37.41 7.58 -5.62
CA SER A 638 36.63 7.71 -6.87
C SER A 638 35.86 9.03 -7.01
N ASP A 639 36.30 10.11 -6.35
CA ASP A 639 35.61 11.40 -6.32
C ASP A 639 35.34 12.00 -7.71
N GLY A 640 36.29 11.88 -8.64
CA GLY A 640 36.11 12.37 -10.01
C GLY A 640 35.00 11.62 -10.77
N GLU A 641 34.87 10.31 -10.55
CA GLU A 641 33.84 9.50 -11.21
C GLU A 641 32.46 9.66 -10.51
N LEU A 642 32.47 9.89 -9.19
CA LEU A 642 31.29 10.29 -8.42
C LEU A 642 30.70 11.60 -8.96
N GLN A 643 31.52 12.65 -9.04
CA GLN A 643 31.10 13.98 -9.52
C GLN A 643 30.61 13.93 -10.97
N LYS A 644 31.31 13.20 -11.84
CA LYS A 644 30.95 13.06 -13.26
C LYS A 644 29.60 12.36 -13.47
N ASN A 645 29.36 11.23 -12.80
CA ASN A 645 28.09 10.50 -12.95
C ASN A 645 26.95 11.25 -12.28
N LEU A 646 27.21 11.89 -11.14
CA LEU A 646 26.23 12.74 -10.46
C LEU A 646 25.79 13.90 -11.34
N GLY A 647 26.73 14.63 -11.96
CA GLY A 647 26.41 15.76 -12.83
C GLY A 647 25.57 15.35 -14.04
N ARG A 648 25.90 14.23 -14.69
CA ARG A 648 25.11 13.71 -15.83
C ARG A 648 23.71 13.27 -15.42
N LEU A 649 23.60 12.56 -14.31
CA LEU A 649 22.32 12.13 -13.77
C LEU A 649 21.48 13.33 -13.31
N ALA A 650 22.07 14.33 -12.65
CA ALA A 650 21.41 15.55 -12.21
C ALA A 650 20.84 16.36 -13.38
N VAL A 651 21.60 16.48 -14.48
CA VAL A 651 21.14 17.14 -15.70
C VAL A 651 19.94 16.39 -16.29
N TRP A 652 19.99 15.06 -16.32
CA TRP A 652 18.87 14.25 -16.79
C TRP A 652 17.65 14.35 -15.86
N LEU A 653 17.85 14.42 -14.54
CA LEU A 653 16.81 14.59 -13.53
C LEU A 653 16.32 16.04 -13.36
N SER A 654 16.87 17.01 -14.11
CA SER A 654 16.65 18.43 -13.89
C SER A 654 15.19 18.87 -14.18
N PRO A 655 14.61 19.84 -13.43
CA PRO A 655 13.22 20.32 -13.59
C PRO A 655 12.86 20.96 -14.95
N LYS A 656 13.77 21.06 -15.92
CA LYS A 656 13.44 21.55 -17.26
C LYS A 656 12.76 20.50 -18.17
N PHE A 657 12.68 19.24 -17.72
CA PHE A 657 11.83 18.21 -18.34
C PHE A 657 10.38 18.22 -17.85
N THR A 658 10.04 19.08 -16.89
CA THR A 658 8.65 19.29 -16.42
C THR A 658 7.84 20.31 -17.24
N ARG A 659 8.39 20.89 -18.32
CA ARG A 659 7.66 21.73 -19.28
C ARG A 659 8.17 21.56 -20.73
N ALA A 660 7.70 20.52 -21.41
CA ALA A 660 7.62 20.40 -22.87
C ALA A 660 6.54 19.32 -23.13
N GLY A 661 5.40 19.52 -23.80
CA GLY A 661 5.10 20.50 -24.82
C GLY A 661 5.62 20.05 -26.18
N ASP A 662 5.16 18.92 -26.73
CA ASP A 662 4.47 18.86 -28.04
C ASP A 662 4.09 17.41 -28.46
N LYS A 663 2.84 17.27 -28.94
CA LYS A 663 2.33 16.35 -29.98
C LYS A 663 2.78 14.88 -29.92
N ASP A 664 2.05 14.10 -29.13
CA ASP A 664 1.32 12.90 -29.59
C ASP A 664 0.66 12.28 -28.36
N GLY A 665 -0.65 12.02 -28.43
CA GLY A 665 -1.51 11.63 -27.30
C GLY A 665 -1.08 10.34 -26.59
N SER A 666 -0.17 10.44 -25.63
CA SER A 666 0.16 9.40 -24.65
C SER A 666 0.47 10.03 -23.28
N GLY A 667 -0.17 9.52 -22.23
CA GLY A 667 -0.25 10.14 -20.89
C GLY A 667 1.09 10.38 -20.18
N LEU A 668 1.07 11.21 -19.12
CA LEU A 668 2.29 11.63 -18.43
C LEU A 668 3.14 10.43 -17.93
N PRO A 669 4.46 10.38 -18.21
CA PRO A 669 5.22 9.12 -18.25
C PRO A 669 5.86 8.77 -16.90
N PHE A 670 5.91 7.48 -16.57
CA PHE A 670 6.62 6.87 -15.42
C PHE A 670 7.97 7.51 -15.03
N TYR A 671 8.71 8.04 -16.01
CA TYR A 671 9.99 8.71 -15.80
C TYR A 671 9.93 9.96 -14.93
N THR A 672 8.81 10.68 -14.94
CA THR A 672 8.65 11.89 -14.13
C THR A 672 8.55 11.55 -12.64
N TRP A 673 7.75 10.54 -12.29
CA TRP A 673 7.65 10.02 -10.91
C TRP A 673 8.92 9.31 -10.46
N TRP A 674 9.48 8.46 -11.32
CA TRP A 674 10.71 7.72 -10.99
C TRP A 674 11.88 8.70 -10.80
N GLY A 675 11.99 9.68 -11.70
CA GLY A 675 13.01 10.72 -11.67
C GLY A 675 12.90 11.61 -10.43
N SER A 676 11.70 12.08 -10.06
CA SER A 676 11.51 12.89 -8.85
C SER A 676 11.90 12.14 -7.58
N THR A 677 11.59 10.83 -7.51
CA THR A 677 11.95 9.96 -6.39
C THR A 677 13.46 9.76 -6.29
N VAL A 678 14.14 9.46 -7.40
CA VAL A 678 15.61 9.32 -7.44
C VAL A 678 16.29 10.64 -7.13
N TYR A 679 15.78 11.76 -7.66
CA TYR A 679 16.29 13.10 -7.36
C TYR A 679 16.23 13.40 -5.87
N ALA A 680 15.12 13.07 -5.19
CA ALA A 680 14.98 13.26 -3.75
C ALA A 680 16.00 12.43 -2.95
N PHE A 681 16.29 11.19 -3.36
CA PHE A 681 17.31 10.36 -2.70
C PHE A 681 18.75 10.88 -2.87
N LEU A 682 19.03 11.57 -3.98
CA LEU A 682 20.35 12.13 -4.30
C LEU A 682 20.57 13.51 -3.68
N PHE A 683 19.60 14.42 -3.87
CA PHE A 683 19.74 15.86 -3.60
C PHE A 683 18.84 16.37 -2.47
N GLY A 684 17.96 15.53 -1.92
CA GLY A 684 16.96 15.97 -0.94
C GLY A 684 15.91 16.88 -1.58
N ALA A 685 15.03 17.48 -0.78
CA ALA A 685 13.93 18.32 -1.27
C ALA A 685 14.31 19.79 -1.54
N ALA A 686 15.59 20.15 -1.43
CA ALA A 686 16.05 21.46 -1.85
C ALA A 686 16.16 21.44 -3.39
N THR A 687 15.34 22.25 -4.06
CA THR A 687 15.68 22.73 -5.39
C THR A 687 17.07 23.35 -5.28
N VAL A 688 18.08 22.73 -5.88
CA VAL A 688 19.36 23.38 -6.12
C VAL A 688 19.02 24.66 -6.90
N GLN A 689 19.03 25.80 -6.21
CA GLN A 689 18.57 27.08 -6.78
C GLN A 689 19.51 27.58 -7.88
N ASP A 690 20.67 26.95 -8.05
CA ASP A 690 21.56 27.12 -9.19
C ASP A 690 22.41 25.84 -9.39
N PRO A 691 22.28 25.10 -10.52
CA PRO A 691 23.15 23.94 -10.85
C PRO A 691 24.65 24.24 -10.87
N SER A 692 25.02 25.52 -10.76
CA SER A 692 26.38 26.05 -10.76
C SER A 692 27.05 26.03 -9.38
N ASP A 693 26.29 25.88 -8.29
CA ASP A 693 26.86 25.77 -6.93
C ASP A 693 27.20 24.30 -6.65
N PRO A 694 28.49 23.94 -6.46
CA PRO A 694 28.88 22.55 -6.30
C PRO A 694 28.31 22.02 -4.99
N PRO A 695 27.44 20.99 -5.02
CA PRO A 695 26.91 20.41 -3.80
C PRO A 695 28.05 19.80 -2.98
N ASP A 696 27.91 19.81 -1.65
CA ASP A 696 28.86 19.14 -0.77
C ASP A 696 28.93 17.65 -1.12
N MET A 697 30.06 17.25 -1.70
CA MET A 697 30.27 15.88 -2.18
C MET A 697 30.30 14.87 -1.04
N GLN A 698 30.67 15.29 0.19
CA GLN A 698 30.58 14.41 1.37
C GLN A 698 29.13 14.20 1.79
N GLU A 699 28.29 15.24 1.72
CA GLU A 699 26.86 15.13 2.02
C GLU A 699 26.15 14.21 1.00
N ILE A 700 26.41 14.40 -0.30
CA ILE A 700 25.85 13.54 -1.35
C ILE A 700 26.31 12.09 -1.19
N ARG A 701 27.59 11.89 -0.88
CA ARG A 701 28.14 10.55 -0.60
C ARG A 701 27.42 9.90 0.58
N GLY A 702 27.21 10.64 1.67
CA GLY A 702 26.45 10.17 2.83
C GLY A 702 25.01 9.77 2.49
N ARG A 703 24.33 10.58 1.68
CA ARG A 703 22.96 10.28 1.20
C ARG A 703 22.91 9.07 0.28
N LEU A 704 23.84 8.96 -0.67
CA LEU A 704 23.96 7.79 -1.56
C LEU A 704 24.20 6.50 -0.77
N GLN A 705 25.03 6.56 0.28
CA GLN A 705 25.29 5.41 1.15
C GLN A 705 24.06 5.05 2.00
N GLY A 706 23.41 6.04 2.61
CA GLY A 706 22.21 5.84 3.43
C GLY A 706 20.99 5.36 2.64
N ASN A 707 20.81 5.87 1.42
CA ASN A 707 19.69 5.51 0.53
C ASN A 707 20.01 4.37 -0.44
N TYR A 708 21.15 3.69 -0.26
CA TYR A 708 21.65 2.69 -1.21
C TYR A 708 20.60 1.61 -1.54
N ARG A 709 19.88 1.11 -0.53
CA ARG A 709 18.82 0.08 -0.70
C ARG A 709 17.66 0.57 -1.56
N GLU A 710 17.21 1.80 -1.31
CA GLU A 710 16.11 2.41 -2.03
C GLU A 710 16.50 2.71 -3.47
N LEU A 711 17.72 3.21 -3.70
CA LEU A 711 18.24 3.48 -5.03
C LEU A 711 18.38 2.20 -5.86
N VAL A 712 18.85 1.09 -5.27
CA VAL A 712 18.86 -0.23 -5.93
C VAL A 712 17.45 -0.71 -6.25
N THR A 713 16.48 -0.45 -5.37
CA THR A 713 15.07 -0.78 -5.63
C THR A 713 14.54 0.01 -6.83
N LYS A 714 14.89 1.30 -6.94
CA LYS A 714 14.53 2.12 -8.11
C LYS A 714 15.19 1.61 -9.40
N GLU A 715 16.42 1.11 -9.34
CA GLU A 715 17.04 0.46 -10.50
C GLU A 715 16.26 -0.79 -10.95
N GLU A 716 15.92 -1.69 -10.01
CA GLU A 716 15.16 -2.90 -10.32
C GLU A 716 13.73 -2.59 -10.82
N GLU A 717 13.05 -1.59 -10.28
CA GLU A 717 11.73 -1.13 -10.75
C GLU A 717 11.76 -0.68 -12.22
N LEU A 718 12.79 0.10 -12.59
CA LEU A 718 12.99 0.60 -13.95
C LEU A 718 13.26 -0.57 -14.92
N VAL A 719 14.10 -1.52 -14.52
CA VAL A 719 14.41 -2.72 -15.32
C VAL A 719 13.19 -3.63 -15.43
N TYR A 720 12.46 -3.89 -14.35
CA TYR A 720 11.28 -4.74 -14.36
C TYR A 720 10.15 -4.19 -15.25
N ARG A 721 10.01 -2.86 -15.32
CA ARG A 721 9.00 -2.21 -16.16
C ARG A 721 9.32 -2.32 -17.65
N HIS A 722 10.57 -2.10 -18.04
CA HIS A 722 10.95 -1.94 -19.45
C HIS A 722 11.62 -3.19 -20.06
N ALA A 723 12.33 -4.00 -19.27
CA ALA A 723 13.00 -5.23 -19.72
C ALA A 723 12.14 -6.49 -19.51
N ARG A 724 10.90 -6.48 -20.02
CA ARG A 724 9.94 -7.62 -19.95
C ARG A 724 10.09 -8.65 -21.08
N ARG A 725 11.00 -8.45 -22.03
CA ARG A 725 11.12 -9.28 -23.24
C ARG A 725 12.44 -10.04 -23.32
#